data_AF-A0A8B8IPE7-F1
#
_entry.id   AF-A0A8B8IPE7-F1
#
_cell.length_a   1.000
_cell.length_b   1.000
_cell.length_c   1.000
_cell.angle_alpha   90.00
_cell.angle_beta   90.00
_cell.angle_gamma   90.00
#
_symmetry.space_group_name_H-M   'P 1'
#
loop_
_entity.id
_entity.type
_entity.pdbx_description
1 polymer ?
#
loop_
_entity_poly.entity_id
_entity_poly.type
_entity_poly.pdbx_seq_one_letter_code
_entity_poly.pdbx_strand_id
1 'polypeptide(L)'
;MNNFLFKLSFLSKNAWIFRHLSVSAAKNANYSCKLLVVGGGTGGCTMAAKFARRLKKDSVIILEPSSDHYYQPLFTLVGAGVTSVAATRRSARSVLPAAARWVQDSAESIHPKENVVKTTAGHTINYEYLIVAVGLVNDYAKVPGLTEALKDRNSGVSTIYSSDYCEKTWSDFKNFKGGEAVFTYPDTPIKCPGAPQKIAYMADSYFTKTNVRSKSNITYNTCLPVIFGVKKYADALMKVVERKKIKVNYKTVLKEVRPDKKEAVFYSGDDRTEESTQAYALLHVTPPMRPPRVLRAGGAALADAAGFLTVDKFSLQHTVYPNIFGIGDCTNTPNSKTAAAVAKQAAVVEHNLQAAMRGGGGRRAYDGYGACPLVTSYHTCVLAEFLYDGVPHETFPINQCNCRCKLLVVGGGTGGCSVAWRFSKKLNDKDIIDHFYQPLFSLVGAGIKNFAECHKPLRSLLPHNVLWLRDHASCFDPCNNVVHTGCGFKVRYDHMVLAVGLLNDYDQILGLRYALSNPLAPVSTIYSPEYCQKCWCCIQGFKGGHAIFTFPKRAGKCSGAAQKIMYLAHDFWKKNNINSVTNITYNTAGGSLFGVPKYAAALVKVTNDRNIIVNYQLDLIEVTQHRAVFLDVNGQTIILPYKFLHVTPAMSPPRCLSECSQLADDSGYLDLDHRTLQHRRYSNIYGLGDCTNTPNSKTAAAVAKQSRVLELNLWDTMYGKEPSAKYDGYGACPMLTSYKTGILAEFTYDKKPCETFPFDQSKERRSIYYLNKEVLPYIYWNKLIKGKWNGPTTLRKFINPFGR
;
A
#
# COMPACT_ATOMS: atom_id res chain seq x y z
N MET A 1 -30.18 -37.62 45.37
CA MET A 1 -30.04 -38.73 46.34
C MET A 1 -29.77 -39.99 45.54
N ASN A 2 -28.66 -40.73 45.63
CA ASN A 2 -27.46 -40.75 46.47
C ASN A 2 -26.37 -41.49 45.63
N ASN A 3 -25.18 -40.91 45.45
CA ASN A 3 -23.90 -41.29 46.11
C ASN A 3 -23.40 -42.73 45.84
N PHE A 4 -22.13 -43.09 45.69
CA PHE A 4 -20.80 -42.46 45.55
C PHE A 4 -19.81 -43.68 45.49
N LEU A 5 -18.54 -43.48 45.07
CA LEU A 5 -17.32 -44.29 45.40
C LEU A 5 -17.02 -45.59 44.59
N PHE A 6 -15.79 -46.06 44.27
CA PHE A 6 -14.36 -45.74 44.54
C PHE A 6 -13.54 -46.56 43.46
N LYS A 7 -12.72 -46.01 42.56
CA LYS A 7 -11.24 -45.76 42.55
C LYS A 7 -10.26 -46.97 42.68
N LEU A 8 -9.28 -47.02 41.73
CA LEU A 8 -7.87 -47.55 41.77
C LEU A 8 -7.67 -49.10 41.75
N SER A 9 -6.63 -49.73 41.15
CA SER A 9 -5.27 -49.33 40.71
C SER A 9 -4.54 -50.43 39.86
N PHE A 10 -3.67 -49.97 38.93
CA PHE A 10 -2.29 -50.46 38.61
C PHE A 10 -1.96 -51.78 37.85
N LEU A 11 -1.25 -51.58 36.70
CA LEU A 11 0.00 -52.21 36.16
C LEU A 11 0.14 -53.76 36.10
N SER A 12 0.81 -54.42 35.15
CA SER A 12 1.48 -54.10 33.88
C SER A 12 2.05 -55.39 33.26
N LYS A 13 2.37 -55.33 31.95
CA LYS A 13 3.47 -56.01 31.22
C LYS A 13 3.42 -57.54 31.03
N ASN A 14 3.18 -57.95 29.78
CA ASN A 14 4.11 -58.76 28.96
C ASN A 14 3.51 -59.05 27.57
N ALA A 15 4.11 -58.54 26.49
CA ALA A 15 3.88 -59.06 25.14
C ALA A 15 5.01 -58.66 24.17
N TRP A 16 5.90 -59.62 23.96
CA TRP A 16 6.39 -60.12 22.67
C TRP A 16 7.06 -59.19 21.65
N ILE A 17 8.33 -59.53 21.46
CA ILE A 17 9.23 -59.22 20.35
C ILE A 17 8.75 -59.94 19.09
N PHE A 18 8.40 -59.20 18.04
CA PHE A 18 8.60 -59.62 16.64
C PHE A 18 9.00 -58.40 15.81
N ARG A 19 10.31 -58.31 15.50
CA ARG A 19 10.83 -57.42 14.46
C ARG A 19 10.38 -57.96 13.10
N HIS A 20 9.46 -57.28 12.45
CA HIS A 20 9.32 -57.39 11.00
C HIS A 20 10.47 -56.62 10.34
N LEU A 21 11.47 -57.36 9.85
CA LEU A 21 12.38 -56.87 8.81
C LEU A 21 11.59 -56.77 7.50
N SER A 22 10.96 -55.62 7.26
CA SER A 22 10.47 -55.28 5.94
C SER A 22 11.64 -54.72 5.13
N VAL A 23 12.32 -55.60 4.39
CA VAL A 23 13.23 -55.19 3.31
C VAL A 23 12.34 -54.87 2.11
N SER A 24 11.79 -53.65 2.06
CA SER A 24 11.33 -53.11 0.78
C SER A 24 12.56 -52.92 -0.09
N ALA A 25 12.74 -53.79 -1.09
CA ALA A 25 13.70 -53.56 -2.15
C ALA A 25 13.48 -52.15 -2.71
N ALA A 26 14.45 -51.25 -2.56
CA ALA A 26 14.40 -49.93 -3.16
C ALA A 26 14.22 -50.14 -4.67
N LYS A 27 13.06 -49.76 -5.21
CA LYS A 27 12.84 -49.78 -6.66
C LYS A 27 13.72 -48.68 -7.26
N ASN A 28 14.94 -49.04 -7.63
CA ASN A 28 15.85 -48.17 -8.37
C ASN A 28 15.23 -47.86 -9.74
N ALA A 29 14.56 -46.72 -9.85
CA ALA A 29 13.95 -46.25 -11.08
C ALA A 29 14.97 -45.53 -11.97
N ASN A 30 14.87 -45.77 -13.28
CA ASN A 30 15.62 -45.03 -14.30
C ASN A 30 14.68 -44.02 -14.96
N TYR A 31 15.09 -42.75 -14.94
CA TYR A 31 14.39 -41.64 -15.56
C TYR A 31 15.23 -41.06 -16.71
N SER A 32 14.55 -40.46 -17.68
CA SER A 32 15.17 -39.66 -18.74
C SER A 32 14.31 -38.44 -19.02
N CYS A 33 14.95 -37.29 -19.25
CA CYS A 33 14.26 -36.05 -19.54
C CYS A 33 15.08 -35.13 -20.42
N LYS A 34 14.39 -34.19 -21.06
CA LYS A 34 15.05 -33.12 -21.80
C LYS A 34 15.68 -32.10 -20.85
N LEU A 35 15.00 -31.78 -19.76
CA LEU A 35 15.50 -30.84 -18.76
C LEU A 35 15.32 -31.40 -17.35
N LEU A 36 16.44 -31.53 -16.64
CA LEU A 36 16.45 -31.80 -15.21
C LEU A 36 16.65 -30.50 -14.43
N VAL A 37 15.79 -30.25 -13.44
CA VAL A 37 15.93 -29.15 -12.47
C VAL A 37 16.22 -29.77 -11.10
N VAL A 38 17.41 -29.55 -10.55
CA VAL A 38 17.82 -30.05 -9.24
C VAL A 38 17.60 -28.96 -8.19
N GLY A 39 16.65 -29.20 -7.29
CA GLY A 39 16.13 -28.25 -6.31
C GLY A 39 14.80 -27.63 -6.76
N GLY A 40 13.81 -27.63 -5.87
CA GLY A 40 12.44 -27.10 -6.04
C GLY A 40 12.17 -25.83 -5.22
N GLY A 41 13.23 -25.14 -4.79
CA GLY A 41 13.16 -23.82 -4.17
C GLY A 41 12.78 -22.71 -5.14
N THR A 42 13.00 -21.44 -4.77
CA THR A 42 12.59 -20.27 -5.57
C THR A 42 13.13 -20.30 -7.00
N GLY A 43 14.42 -20.60 -7.18
CA GLY A 43 15.04 -20.70 -8.50
C GLY A 43 14.48 -21.87 -9.31
N GLY A 44 14.50 -23.07 -8.73
CA GLY A 44 14.08 -24.29 -9.41
C GLY A 44 12.61 -24.30 -9.81
N CYS A 45 11.71 -23.93 -8.91
CA CYS A 45 10.28 -23.81 -9.21
C CYS A 45 10.02 -22.80 -10.34
N THR A 46 10.70 -21.64 -10.32
CA THR A 46 10.60 -20.63 -11.38
C THR A 46 11.06 -21.17 -12.74
N MET A 47 12.21 -21.85 -12.78
CA MET A 47 12.75 -22.41 -14.02
C MET A 47 11.90 -23.56 -14.55
N ALA A 48 11.49 -24.49 -13.69
CA ALA A 48 10.62 -25.58 -14.06
C ALA A 48 9.30 -25.05 -14.66
N ALA A 49 8.67 -24.04 -14.04
CA ALA A 49 7.43 -23.45 -14.57
C ALA A 49 7.63 -22.79 -15.94
N LYS A 50 8.76 -22.12 -16.19
CA LYS A 50 9.09 -21.51 -17.49
C LYS A 50 9.24 -22.55 -18.59
N PHE A 51 9.93 -23.66 -18.30
CA PHE A 51 10.21 -24.70 -19.30
C PHE A 51 9.06 -25.70 -19.48
N ALA A 52 8.33 -26.05 -18.42
CA ALA A 52 7.19 -26.96 -18.49
C ALA A 52 6.04 -26.40 -19.35
N ARG A 53 5.95 -25.07 -19.54
CA ARG A 53 4.99 -24.45 -20.47
C ARG A 53 5.42 -24.51 -21.94
N ARG A 54 6.66 -24.87 -22.24
CA ARG A 54 7.25 -24.82 -23.59
C ARG A 54 7.67 -26.18 -24.12
N LEU A 55 8.03 -27.08 -23.22
CA LEU A 55 8.38 -28.46 -23.55
C LEU A 55 7.15 -29.36 -23.45
N LYS A 56 7.22 -30.54 -24.08
CA LYS A 56 6.15 -31.54 -23.96
C LYS A 56 5.98 -31.94 -22.49
N LYS A 57 4.78 -32.38 -22.14
CA LYS A 57 4.48 -32.91 -20.80
C LYS A 57 5.52 -33.96 -20.40
N ASP A 58 5.95 -33.94 -19.14
CA ASP A 58 6.94 -34.83 -18.53
C ASP A 58 8.37 -34.74 -19.11
N SER A 59 8.63 -33.81 -20.04
CA SER A 59 10.00 -33.54 -20.53
C SER A 59 10.88 -32.78 -19.53
N VAL A 60 10.26 -32.21 -18.49
CA VAL A 60 10.93 -31.56 -17.37
C VAL A 60 10.79 -32.43 -16.14
N ILE A 61 11.91 -32.81 -15.53
CA ILE A 61 11.96 -33.46 -14.21
C ILE A 61 12.43 -32.45 -13.17
N ILE A 62 11.77 -32.43 -12.02
CA ILE A 62 12.15 -31.64 -10.85
C ILE A 62 12.55 -32.62 -9.74
N LEU A 63 13.80 -32.56 -9.31
CA LEU A 63 14.32 -33.35 -8.20
C LEU A 63 14.34 -32.50 -6.93
N GLU A 64 13.38 -32.73 -6.03
CA GLU A 64 13.20 -31.95 -4.80
C GLU A 64 12.66 -32.86 -3.67
N PRO A 65 13.40 -33.04 -2.56
CA PRO A 65 12.97 -33.92 -1.48
C PRO A 65 11.84 -33.34 -0.61
N SER A 66 11.78 -32.03 -0.43
CA SER A 66 10.84 -31.36 0.49
C SER A 66 9.41 -31.44 -0.03
N SER A 67 8.48 -31.81 0.85
CA SER A 67 7.04 -31.69 0.62
C SER A 67 6.52 -30.25 0.75
N ASP A 68 7.38 -29.33 1.21
CA ASP A 68 7.04 -27.95 1.53
C ASP A 68 7.90 -26.93 0.79
N HIS A 69 7.29 -25.81 0.43
CA HIS A 69 7.93 -24.64 -0.15
C HIS A 69 7.68 -23.41 0.73
N TYR A 70 8.77 -22.72 1.09
CA TYR A 70 8.72 -21.54 1.96
C TYR A 70 9.11 -20.27 1.21
N TYR A 71 8.32 -19.20 1.39
CA TYR A 71 8.73 -17.85 1.02
C TYR A 71 9.58 -17.23 2.15
N GLN A 72 10.86 -17.64 2.17
CA GLN A 72 11.84 -17.30 3.21
C GLN A 72 12.06 -15.80 3.48
N PRO A 73 11.89 -14.85 2.52
CA PRO A 73 12.02 -13.43 2.84
C PRO A 73 11.11 -12.95 3.97
N LEU A 74 9.98 -13.62 4.22
CA LEU A 74 9.09 -13.29 5.34
C LEU A 74 9.61 -13.76 6.70
N PHE A 75 10.62 -14.62 6.78
CA PHE A 75 11.13 -15.10 8.07
C PHE A 75 11.64 -13.96 8.98
N THR A 76 12.18 -12.87 8.42
CA THR A 76 12.48 -11.66 9.21
C THR A 76 11.22 -11.12 9.92
N LEU A 77 10.08 -11.12 9.23
CA LEU A 77 8.80 -10.62 9.77
C LEU A 77 8.13 -11.63 10.70
N VAL A 78 8.34 -12.93 10.49
CA VAL A 78 7.97 -13.98 11.45
C VAL A 78 8.72 -13.80 12.76
N GLY A 79 10.06 -13.66 12.70
CA GLY A 79 10.88 -13.42 13.90
C GLY A 79 10.53 -12.12 14.63
N ALA A 80 9.95 -11.14 13.92
CA ALA A 80 9.46 -9.89 14.50
C ALA A 80 7.97 -9.91 14.92
N GLY A 81 7.27 -11.05 14.82
CA GLY A 81 5.89 -11.21 15.27
C GLY A 81 4.83 -10.58 14.37
N VAL A 82 5.14 -10.27 13.10
CA VAL A 82 4.19 -9.67 12.14
C VAL A 82 3.38 -10.74 11.39
N THR A 83 3.95 -11.92 11.20
CA THR A 83 3.31 -13.06 10.53
C THR A 83 3.81 -14.37 11.13
N SER A 84 3.37 -15.53 10.61
CA SER A 84 3.74 -16.86 11.11
C SER A 84 4.46 -17.69 10.04
N VAL A 85 5.19 -18.73 10.44
CA VAL A 85 5.83 -19.66 9.48
C VAL A 85 4.79 -20.30 8.59
N ALA A 86 3.63 -20.66 9.14
CA ALA A 86 2.52 -21.24 8.39
C ALA A 86 2.08 -20.34 7.22
N ALA A 87 2.01 -19.02 7.40
CA ALA A 87 1.65 -18.07 6.35
C ALA A 87 2.70 -17.98 5.22
N THR A 88 3.95 -18.38 5.48
CA THR A 88 5.03 -18.40 4.48
C THR A 88 5.10 -19.72 3.70
N ARG A 89 4.40 -20.76 4.16
CA ARG A 89 4.50 -22.14 3.67
C ARG A 89 3.38 -22.45 2.67
N ARG A 90 3.72 -23.20 1.63
CA ARG A 90 2.79 -23.94 0.77
C ARG A 90 3.29 -25.36 0.56
N SER A 91 2.41 -26.30 0.23
CA SER A 91 2.87 -27.62 -0.20
C SER A 91 3.63 -27.50 -1.51
N ALA A 92 4.76 -28.21 -1.63
CA ALA A 92 5.58 -28.21 -2.85
C ALA A 92 4.74 -28.58 -4.08
N ARG A 93 3.86 -29.58 -3.95
CA ARG A 93 2.94 -30.01 -5.02
C ARG A 93 2.06 -28.88 -5.56
N SER A 94 1.64 -27.94 -4.72
CA SER A 94 0.76 -26.83 -5.12
C SER A 94 1.48 -25.73 -5.92
N VAL A 95 2.81 -25.65 -5.83
CA VAL A 95 3.61 -24.61 -6.47
C VAL A 95 4.42 -25.12 -7.66
N LEU A 96 4.74 -26.42 -7.70
CA LEU A 96 5.42 -27.03 -8.84
C LEU A 96 4.47 -27.17 -10.04
N PRO A 97 4.96 -26.96 -11.28
CA PRO A 97 4.13 -27.03 -12.48
C PRO A 97 3.61 -28.45 -12.74
N ALA A 98 2.30 -28.60 -12.94
CA ALA A 98 1.67 -29.91 -13.15
C ALA A 98 2.14 -30.67 -14.41
N ALA A 99 2.68 -29.96 -15.41
CA ALA A 99 3.23 -30.55 -16.63
C ALA A 99 4.66 -31.09 -16.48
N ALA A 100 5.33 -30.84 -15.34
CA ALA A 100 6.62 -31.43 -15.01
C ALA A 100 6.44 -32.64 -14.09
N ARG A 101 7.37 -33.59 -14.18
CA ARG A 101 7.42 -34.72 -13.26
C ARG A 101 8.23 -34.34 -12.03
N TRP A 102 7.61 -34.45 -10.86
CA TRP A 102 8.29 -34.27 -9.58
C TRP A 102 8.83 -35.62 -9.09
N VAL A 103 10.14 -35.71 -8.90
CA VAL A 103 10.82 -36.81 -8.23
C VAL A 103 11.14 -36.33 -6.82
N GLN A 104 10.42 -36.85 -5.84
CA GLN A 104 10.57 -36.47 -4.44
C GLN A 104 11.71 -37.25 -3.78
N ASP A 105 12.94 -36.85 -4.10
CA ASP A 105 14.18 -37.44 -3.59
C ASP A 105 15.31 -36.39 -3.58
N SER A 106 16.43 -36.68 -2.92
CA SER A 106 17.60 -35.82 -2.88
C SER A 106 18.63 -36.24 -3.93
N ALA A 107 19.27 -35.27 -4.56
CA ALA A 107 20.44 -35.53 -5.39
C ALA A 107 21.64 -35.93 -4.50
N GLU A 108 22.23 -37.09 -4.78
CA GLU A 108 23.42 -37.58 -4.10
C GLU A 108 24.69 -37.16 -4.86
N SER A 109 24.71 -37.41 -6.17
CA SER A 109 25.84 -37.09 -7.04
C SER A 109 25.38 -36.65 -8.44
N ILE A 110 26.18 -35.78 -9.06
CA ILE A 110 25.98 -35.29 -10.43
C ILE A 110 27.21 -35.68 -11.25
N HIS A 111 26.95 -36.41 -12.33
CA HIS A 111 27.92 -36.95 -13.27
C HIS A 111 27.80 -36.19 -14.60
N PRO A 112 28.48 -35.03 -14.75
CA PRO A 112 28.24 -34.12 -15.86
C PRO A 112 28.81 -34.59 -17.20
N LYS A 113 29.79 -35.51 -17.21
CA LYS A 113 30.31 -36.09 -18.46
C LYS A 113 29.35 -37.11 -19.05
N GLU A 114 28.67 -37.84 -18.17
CA GLU A 114 27.69 -38.88 -18.51
C GLU A 114 26.27 -38.33 -18.64
N ASN A 115 26.04 -37.06 -18.28
CA ASN A 115 24.72 -36.42 -18.20
C ASN A 115 23.73 -37.17 -17.28
N VAL A 116 24.22 -37.57 -16.10
CA VAL A 116 23.44 -38.36 -15.13
C VAL A 116 23.42 -37.69 -13.75
N VAL A 117 22.28 -37.77 -13.07
CA VAL A 117 22.17 -37.51 -11.62
C VAL A 117 21.76 -38.80 -10.91
N LYS A 118 22.47 -39.14 -9.84
CA LYS A 118 22.08 -40.21 -8.93
C LYS A 118 21.46 -39.64 -7.67
N THR A 119 20.41 -40.29 -7.18
CA THR A 119 19.65 -39.83 -6.02
C THR A 119 19.89 -40.71 -4.80
N THR A 120 19.57 -40.20 -3.62
CA THR A 120 19.77 -40.93 -2.35
C THR A 120 18.92 -42.19 -2.22
N ALA A 121 17.77 -42.28 -2.89
CA ALA A 121 16.97 -43.50 -2.95
C ALA A 121 17.41 -44.47 -4.07
N GLY A 122 18.54 -44.22 -4.74
CA GLY A 122 19.11 -45.11 -5.76
C GLY A 122 18.55 -44.90 -7.17
N HIS A 123 17.82 -43.82 -7.44
CA HIS A 123 17.35 -43.52 -8.78
C HIS A 123 18.47 -42.96 -9.66
N THR A 124 18.38 -43.24 -10.96
CA THR A 124 19.26 -42.66 -11.98
C THR A 124 18.43 -41.77 -12.91
N ILE A 125 18.83 -40.52 -13.09
CA ILE A 125 18.15 -39.55 -13.96
C ILE A 125 19.09 -39.09 -15.06
N ASN A 126 18.81 -39.49 -16.30
CA ASN A 126 19.50 -39.00 -17.49
C ASN A 126 18.88 -37.67 -17.93
N TYR A 127 19.72 -36.74 -18.40
CA TYR A 127 19.27 -35.43 -18.87
C TYR A 127 19.95 -35.00 -20.17
N GLU A 128 19.25 -34.25 -21.03
CA GLU A 128 19.92 -33.49 -22.10
C GLU A 128 20.49 -32.18 -21.56
N TYR A 129 19.73 -31.49 -20.71
CA TYR A 129 20.10 -30.22 -20.07
C TYR A 129 19.83 -30.25 -18.57
N LEU A 130 20.67 -29.55 -17.80
CA LEU A 130 20.58 -29.48 -16.34
C LEU A 130 20.51 -28.04 -15.84
N ILE A 131 19.57 -27.76 -14.93
CA ILE A 131 19.55 -26.55 -14.10
C ILE A 131 19.81 -26.95 -12.66
N VAL A 132 20.84 -26.36 -12.06
CA VAL A 132 21.17 -26.54 -10.65
C VAL A 132 20.67 -25.34 -9.84
N ALA A 133 19.78 -25.60 -8.88
CA ALA A 133 19.08 -24.59 -8.07
C ALA A 133 18.95 -25.00 -6.60
N VAL A 134 20.00 -25.60 -6.04
CA VAL A 134 20.00 -26.27 -4.73
C VAL A 134 20.13 -25.34 -3.51
N GLY A 135 20.21 -24.03 -3.72
CA GLY A 135 20.28 -23.05 -2.63
C GLY A 135 21.54 -23.18 -1.75
N LEU A 136 21.39 -22.88 -0.45
CA LEU A 136 22.44 -23.00 0.58
C LEU A 136 21.93 -23.78 1.79
N VAL A 137 22.88 -24.35 2.54
CA VAL A 137 22.65 -25.04 3.81
C VAL A 137 23.11 -24.15 4.96
N ASN A 138 22.29 -24.03 6.01
CA ASN A 138 22.69 -23.43 7.29
C ASN A 138 23.57 -24.43 8.05
N ASP A 139 24.80 -24.07 8.39
CA ASP A 139 25.77 -24.92 9.08
C ASP A 139 25.84 -24.60 10.57
N TYR A 140 24.74 -24.85 11.28
CA TYR A 140 24.62 -24.57 12.72
C TYR A 140 25.73 -25.23 13.54
N ALA A 141 26.16 -26.44 13.13
CA ALA A 141 27.22 -27.20 13.80
C ALA A 141 28.61 -26.54 13.70
N LYS A 142 28.83 -25.59 12.78
CA LYS A 142 30.10 -24.83 12.70
C LYS A 142 30.30 -23.91 13.91
N VAL A 143 29.24 -23.60 14.65
CA VAL A 143 29.30 -22.84 15.91
C VAL A 143 28.98 -23.79 17.06
N PRO A 144 29.97 -24.25 17.84
CA PRO A 144 29.73 -25.13 18.98
C PRO A 144 28.71 -24.54 19.96
N GLY A 145 27.82 -25.39 20.47
CA GLY A 145 26.72 -25.05 21.39
C GLY A 145 25.50 -24.38 20.76
N LEU A 146 25.55 -23.97 19.49
CA LEU A 146 24.44 -23.29 18.82
C LEU A 146 23.22 -24.20 18.61
N THR A 147 23.44 -25.45 18.22
CA THR A 147 22.34 -26.38 17.89
C THR A 147 21.52 -26.72 19.13
N GLU A 148 22.21 -26.96 20.24
CA GLU A 148 21.63 -27.23 21.55
C GLU A 148 20.85 -26.00 22.05
N ALA A 149 21.47 -24.81 21.95
CA ALA A 149 20.84 -23.56 22.35
C ALA A 149 19.58 -23.23 21.52
N LEU A 150 19.56 -23.51 20.22
CA LEU A 150 18.39 -23.29 19.37
C LEU A 150 17.22 -24.24 19.70
N LYS A 151 17.52 -25.47 20.15
CA LYS A 151 16.52 -26.46 20.58
C LYS A 151 15.93 -26.12 21.94
N ASP A 152 16.74 -25.55 22.84
CA ASP A 152 16.26 -25.10 24.15
C ASP A 152 15.43 -23.80 24.02
N ARG A 153 14.15 -23.89 24.39
CA ARG A 153 13.21 -22.77 24.34
C ARG A 153 13.60 -21.61 25.27
N ASN A 154 14.37 -21.87 26.33
CA ASN A 154 14.69 -20.90 27.38
C ASN A 154 16.11 -20.31 27.26
N SER A 155 16.91 -20.77 26.30
CA SER A 155 18.30 -20.36 26.11
C SER A 155 18.50 -18.87 25.82
N GLY A 156 17.46 -18.16 25.37
CA GLY A 156 17.56 -16.81 24.82
C GLY A 156 18.25 -16.73 23.45
N VAL A 157 18.56 -17.87 22.82
CA VAL A 157 19.25 -17.95 21.52
C VAL A 157 18.27 -18.31 20.40
N SER A 158 18.23 -17.54 19.32
CA SER A 158 17.32 -17.82 18.19
C SER A 158 17.92 -17.47 16.82
N THR A 159 17.23 -17.86 15.75
CA THR A 159 17.61 -17.54 14.37
C THR A 159 16.38 -17.41 13.49
N ILE A 160 16.42 -16.51 12.52
CA ILE A 160 15.35 -16.34 11.50
C ILE A 160 15.61 -17.17 10.24
N TYR A 161 16.67 -17.97 10.20
CA TYR A 161 17.09 -18.65 8.97
C TYR A 161 16.55 -20.07 8.82
N SER A 162 15.68 -20.52 9.74
CA SER A 162 15.04 -21.84 9.72
C SER A 162 13.55 -21.73 10.05
N SER A 163 12.71 -22.48 9.35
CA SER A 163 11.29 -22.66 9.69
C SER A 163 11.09 -23.18 11.11
N ASP A 164 12.03 -23.98 11.60
CA ASP A 164 11.91 -24.68 12.89
C ASP A 164 12.24 -23.76 14.07
N TYR A 165 13.04 -22.72 13.83
CA TYR A 165 13.55 -21.82 14.88
C TYR A 165 13.07 -20.38 14.73
N CYS A 166 12.48 -19.99 13.60
CA CYS A 166 12.15 -18.60 13.32
C CYS A 166 11.15 -17.99 14.32
N GLU A 167 10.13 -18.75 14.75
CA GLU A 167 9.13 -18.27 15.71
C GLU A 167 9.69 -18.17 17.14
N LYS A 168 10.80 -18.85 17.42
CA LYS A 168 11.53 -18.69 18.68
C LYS A 168 12.06 -17.27 18.83
N THR A 169 12.53 -16.63 17.75
CA THR A 169 12.99 -15.22 17.82
C THR A 169 11.91 -14.29 18.35
N TRP A 170 10.66 -14.48 17.93
CA TRP A 170 9.55 -13.67 18.45
C TRP A 170 9.24 -13.97 19.92
N SER A 171 9.33 -15.24 20.31
CA SER A 171 9.16 -15.64 21.71
C SER A 171 10.24 -15.04 22.61
N ASP A 172 11.49 -15.06 22.17
CA ASP A 172 12.62 -14.45 22.87
C ASP A 172 12.43 -12.91 22.98
N PHE A 173 11.95 -12.24 21.93
CA PHE A 173 11.63 -10.80 21.98
C PHE A 173 10.59 -10.48 23.06
N LYS A 174 9.50 -11.26 23.15
CA LYS A 174 8.45 -11.05 24.17
C LYS A 174 8.96 -11.28 25.59
N ASN A 175 9.87 -12.23 25.76
CA ASN A 175 10.39 -12.61 27.06
C ASN A 175 11.53 -11.70 27.54
N PHE A 176 12.16 -10.95 26.63
CA PHE A 176 13.24 -10.02 26.94
C PHE A 176 12.79 -8.89 27.89
N LYS A 177 13.52 -8.70 28.99
CA LYS A 177 13.22 -7.69 30.05
C LYS A 177 14.27 -6.57 30.15
N GLY A 178 15.28 -6.58 29.29
CA GLY A 178 16.45 -5.70 29.36
C GLY A 178 17.76 -6.50 29.44
N GLY A 179 18.89 -5.81 29.33
CA GLY A 179 20.23 -6.39 29.24
C GLY A 179 20.82 -6.35 27.82
N GLU A 180 21.76 -7.24 27.55
CA GLU A 180 22.47 -7.34 26.27
C GLU A 180 21.64 -8.13 25.24
N ALA A 181 21.32 -7.49 24.12
CA ALA A 181 20.70 -8.08 22.94
C ALA A 181 21.70 -8.10 21.78
N VAL A 182 22.24 -9.26 21.49
CA VAL A 182 23.36 -9.46 20.54
C VAL A 182 22.85 -10.08 19.24
N PHE A 183 23.27 -9.51 18.11
CA PHE A 183 22.90 -9.96 16.76
C PHE A 183 24.18 -10.22 15.97
N THR A 184 24.24 -11.32 15.21
CA THR A 184 25.49 -11.76 14.57
C THR A 184 25.42 -11.85 13.05
N TYR A 185 26.57 -11.68 12.38
CA TYR A 185 26.81 -11.99 10.96
C TYR A 185 28.11 -12.83 10.82
N PRO A 186 28.07 -14.00 10.16
CA PRO A 186 29.19 -14.96 10.14
C PRO A 186 30.23 -14.66 9.04
N ASP A 187 31.41 -15.28 9.14
CA ASP A 187 32.52 -15.21 8.17
C ASP A 187 32.32 -16.03 6.87
N THR A 188 31.07 -16.24 6.46
CA THR A 188 30.74 -17.03 5.27
C THR A 188 29.74 -16.29 4.38
N PRO A 189 29.69 -16.58 3.07
CA PRO A 189 28.62 -16.06 2.22
C PRO A 189 27.26 -16.55 2.73
N ILE A 190 26.32 -15.63 2.93
CA ILE A 190 24.95 -15.94 3.38
C ILE A 190 23.90 -15.52 2.36
N LYS A 191 22.73 -16.15 2.41
CA LYS A 191 21.53 -15.65 1.74
C LYS A 191 20.99 -14.42 2.48
N CYS A 192 20.55 -13.43 1.72
CA CYS A 192 20.02 -12.16 2.22
C CYS A 192 20.92 -11.47 3.28
N PRO A 193 22.09 -10.93 2.89
CA PRO A 193 23.06 -10.35 3.83
C PRO A 193 22.52 -9.18 4.68
N GLY A 194 21.44 -8.52 4.26
CA GLY A 194 20.78 -7.51 5.07
C GLY A 194 19.87 -8.06 6.19
N ALA A 195 19.44 -9.32 6.17
CA ALA A 195 18.51 -9.86 7.16
C ALA A 195 19.00 -9.85 8.63
N PRO A 196 20.30 -10.04 8.94
CA PRO A 196 20.80 -9.99 10.33
C PRO A 196 20.61 -8.62 10.98
N GLN A 197 20.87 -7.54 10.25
CA GLN A 197 20.64 -6.17 10.74
C GLN A 197 19.14 -5.80 10.73
N LYS A 198 18.33 -6.32 9.78
CA LYS A 198 16.87 -6.10 9.78
C LYS A 198 16.24 -6.52 11.10
N ILE A 199 16.55 -7.73 11.56
CA ILE A 199 15.95 -8.26 12.80
C ILE A 199 16.46 -7.50 14.04
N ALA A 200 17.70 -6.99 14.03
CA ALA A 200 18.19 -6.07 15.06
C ALA A 200 17.39 -4.76 15.10
N TYR A 201 17.08 -4.17 13.95
CA TYR A 201 16.24 -2.96 13.85
C TYR A 201 14.79 -3.20 14.30
N MET A 202 14.27 -4.40 14.04
CA MET A 202 12.94 -4.82 14.51
C MET A 202 12.92 -5.02 16.02
N ALA A 203 13.97 -5.61 16.60
CA ALA A 203 14.13 -5.76 18.05
C ALA A 203 14.10 -4.40 18.75
N ASP A 204 14.90 -3.44 18.29
CA ASP A 204 14.90 -2.06 18.81
C ASP A 204 13.50 -1.42 18.77
N SER A 205 12.80 -1.59 17.65
CA SER A 205 11.46 -1.04 17.46
C SER A 205 10.45 -1.69 18.41
N TYR A 206 10.57 -3.01 18.64
CA TYR A 206 9.71 -3.74 19.56
C TYR A 206 9.99 -3.34 21.02
N PHE A 207 11.27 -3.30 21.43
CA PHE A 207 11.67 -2.90 22.77
C PHE A 207 11.26 -1.46 23.10
N THR A 208 11.23 -0.59 22.09
CA THR A 208 10.71 0.78 22.25
C THR A 208 9.20 0.73 22.49
N LYS A 209 8.45 -0.04 21.69
CA LYS A 209 7.01 -0.21 21.83
C LYS A 209 6.60 -0.78 23.19
N THR A 210 7.41 -1.66 23.78
CA THR A 210 7.14 -2.33 25.06
C THR A 210 7.81 -1.66 26.26
N ASN A 211 8.40 -0.47 26.10
CA ASN A 211 9.07 0.28 27.17
C ASN A 211 10.26 -0.46 27.82
N VAL A 212 10.90 -1.38 27.10
CA VAL A 212 12.10 -2.11 27.56
C VAL A 212 13.39 -1.49 26.97
N ARG A 213 13.29 -0.67 25.93
CA ARG A 213 14.45 -0.11 25.20
C ARG A 213 15.44 0.64 26.08
N SER A 214 14.96 1.39 27.08
CA SER A 214 15.83 2.13 28.02
C SER A 214 16.69 1.23 28.90
N LYS A 215 16.32 -0.04 29.05
CA LYS A 215 17.05 -1.08 29.78
C LYS A 215 17.84 -2.02 28.86
N SER A 216 17.95 -1.70 27.57
CA SER A 216 18.48 -2.59 26.54
C SER A 216 19.75 -2.04 25.91
N ASN A 217 20.76 -2.89 25.78
CA ASN A 217 21.95 -2.64 24.97
C ASN A 217 21.89 -3.53 23.73
N ILE A 218 21.85 -2.92 22.54
CA ILE A 218 21.75 -3.66 21.28
C ILE A 218 23.11 -3.61 20.59
N THR A 219 23.69 -4.79 20.36
CA THR A 219 24.98 -4.95 19.70
C THR A 219 24.83 -5.78 18.43
N TYR A 220 25.40 -5.31 17.32
CA TYR A 220 25.49 -6.02 16.06
C TYR A 220 26.96 -6.35 15.75
N ASN A 221 27.33 -7.61 15.90
CA ASN A 221 28.67 -8.14 15.62
C ASN A 221 28.70 -8.69 14.19
N THR A 222 29.52 -8.11 13.32
CA THR A 222 29.60 -8.51 11.91
C THR A 222 31.02 -8.81 11.50
N CYS A 223 31.22 -9.84 10.68
CA CYS A 223 32.53 -10.14 10.08
C CYS A 223 32.99 -9.07 9.08
N LEU A 224 32.06 -8.26 8.56
CA LEU A 224 32.35 -7.30 7.51
C LEU A 224 33.02 -6.04 8.09
N PRO A 225 33.80 -5.30 7.29
CA PRO A 225 34.35 -3.99 7.67
C PRO A 225 33.34 -2.84 7.49
N VAL A 226 32.15 -3.11 6.95
CA VAL A 226 31.12 -2.11 6.63
C VAL A 226 29.72 -2.64 6.98
N ILE A 227 28.78 -1.73 7.27
CA ILE A 227 27.38 -2.10 7.60
C ILE A 227 26.62 -2.65 6.39
N PHE A 228 27.02 -2.22 5.18
CA PHE A 228 26.43 -2.67 3.92
C PHE A 228 27.44 -2.46 2.77
N GLY A 229 27.46 -3.37 1.79
CA GLY A 229 28.48 -3.38 0.72
C GLY A 229 28.33 -2.28 -0.34
N VAL A 230 27.26 -1.49 -0.31
CA VAL A 230 26.99 -0.41 -1.26
C VAL A 230 26.93 0.91 -0.50
N LYS A 231 27.87 1.82 -0.77
CA LYS A 231 28.10 3.05 0.01
C LYS A 231 26.83 3.87 0.24
N LYS A 232 26.03 4.10 -0.82
CA LYS A 232 24.77 4.87 -0.73
C LYS A 232 23.84 4.33 0.37
N TYR A 233 23.68 3.01 0.43
CA TYR A 233 22.81 2.37 1.42
C TYR A 233 23.51 2.24 2.78
N ALA A 234 24.83 2.05 2.80
CA ALA A 234 25.62 2.05 4.02
C ALA A 234 25.50 3.38 4.78
N ASP A 235 25.66 4.51 4.08
CA ASP A 235 25.52 5.86 4.65
C ASP A 235 24.10 6.06 5.23
N ALA A 236 23.06 5.54 4.56
CA ALA A 236 21.69 5.61 5.06
C ALA A 236 21.45 4.73 6.30
N LEU A 237 22.04 3.54 6.33
CA LEU A 237 21.94 2.59 7.44
C LEU A 237 22.72 3.07 8.67
N MET A 238 23.86 3.74 8.50
CA MET A 238 24.59 4.34 9.63
C MET A 238 23.72 5.36 10.37
N LYS A 239 22.94 6.18 9.65
CA LYS A 239 21.95 7.08 10.27
C LYS A 239 20.85 6.33 11.04
N VAL A 240 20.53 5.09 10.64
CA VAL A 240 19.59 4.22 11.37
C VAL A 240 20.25 3.70 12.65
N VAL A 241 21.49 3.22 12.54
CA VAL A 241 22.30 2.72 13.65
C VAL A 241 22.49 3.80 14.72
N GLU A 242 22.91 5.01 14.34
CA GLU A 242 23.10 6.16 15.23
C GLU A 242 21.80 6.54 15.95
N ARG A 243 20.71 6.72 15.18
CA ARG A 243 19.40 7.08 15.75
C ARG A 243 18.89 6.04 16.76
N LYS A 244 19.12 4.75 16.46
CA LYS A 244 18.71 3.64 17.33
C LYS A 244 19.73 3.34 18.43
N LYS A 245 20.86 4.04 18.48
CA LYS A 245 21.96 3.79 19.43
C LYS A 245 22.35 2.30 19.46
N ILE A 246 22.50 1.70 18.28
CA ILE A 246 22.97 0.31 18.14
C ILE A 246 24.50 0.34 18.08
N LYS A 247 25.17 -0.46 18.91
CA LYS A 247 26.62 -0.65 18.83
C LYS A 247 26.93 -1.62 17.69
N VAL A 248 27.77 -1.23 16.74
CA VAL A 248 28.21 -2.11 15.64
C VAL A 248 29.68 -2.42 15.85
N ASN A 249 30.00 -3.70 16.01
CA ASN A 249 31.38 -4.17 16.04
C ASN A 249 31.69 -4.83 14.71
N TYR A 250 32.59 -4.21 13.95
CA TYR A 250 33.08 -4.73 12.68
C TYR A 250 34.13 -5.81 12.91
N LYS A 251 34.34 -6.65 11.89
CA LYS A 251 35.29 -7.77 11.93
C LYS A 251 35.20 -8.58 13.24
N THR A 252 33.99 -8.85 13.71
CA THR A 252 33.74 -9.60 14.96
C THR A 252 32.85 -10.79 14.64
N VAL A 253 33.38 -12.01 14.79
CA VAL A 253 32.73 -13.23 14.30
C VAL A 253 32.40 -14.18 15.46
N LEU A 254 31.18 -14.70 15.49
CA LEU A 254 30.75 -15.66 16.51
C LEU A 254 31.55 -16.98 16.36
N LYS A 255 32.23 -17.36 17.43
CA LYS A 255 32.99 -18.60 17.57
C LYS A 255 32.16 -19.73 18.17
N GLU A 256 31.52 -19.45 19.31
CA GLU A 256 30.92 -20.44 20.20
C GLU A 256 29.75 -19.80 20.97
N VAL A 257 28.73 -20.60 21.31
CA VAL A 257 27.64 -20.23 22.21
C VAL A 257 27.67 -21.12 23.45
N ARG A 258 27.66 -20.52 24.64
CA ARG A 258 27.63 -21.19 25.94
C ARG A 258 26.29 -20.91 26.63
N PRO A 259 25.23 -21.69 26.32
CA PRO A 259 23.87 -21.38 26.77
C PRO A 259 23.68 -21.51 28.29
N ASP A 260 24.45 -22.37 28.94
CA ASP A 260 24.50 -22.55 30.40
C ASP A 260 24.97 -21.28 31.14
N LYS A 261 25.94 -20.57 30.55
CA LYS A 261 26.49 -19.32 31.09
C LYS A 261 25.84 -18.06 30.51
N LYS A 262 25.01 -18.21 29.47
CA LYS A 262 24.49 -17.11 28.64
C LYS A 262 25.60 -16.22 28.06
N GLU A 263 26.63 -16.87 27.53
CA GLU A 263 27.80 -16.21 26.94
C GLU A 263 27.95 -16.58 25.46
N ALA A 264 28.35 -15.60 24.66
CA ALA A 264 28.74 -15.78 23.27
C ALA A 264 30.21 -15.38 23.10
N VAL A 265 31.02 -16.30 22.56
CA VAL A 265 32.44 -16.07 22.31
C VAL A 265 32.62 -15.64 20.86
N PHE A 266 33.39 -14.58 20.65
CA PHE A 266 33.71 -14.01 19.36
C PHE A 266 35.23 -14.01 19.14
N TYR A 267 35.66 -14.01 17.88
CA TYR A 267 37.04 -13.72 17.49
C TYR A 267 37.12 -12.54 16.52
N SER A 268 38.28 -11.89 16.47
CA SER A 268 38.57 -10.83 15.50
C SER A 268 38.72 -11.39 14.09
N GLY A 269 38.10 -10.73 13.11
CA GLY A 269 38.23 -11.06 11.70
C GLY A 269 39.63 -10.80 11.15
N ASP A 270 40.44 -10.00 11.86
CA ASP A 270 41.86 -9.75 11.54
C ASP A 270 42.78 -10.82 12.16
N ASP A 271 42.49 -11.28 13.38
CA ASP A 271 43.22 -12.35 14.08
C ASP A 271 42.26 -13.29 14.84
N ARG A 272 42.23 -14.57 14.45
CA ARG A 272 41.35 -15.58 15.05
C ARG A 272 41.75 -15.99 16.47
N THR A 273 42.95 -15.62 16.92
CA THR A 273 43.45 -15.86 18.28
C THR A 273 42.98 -14.79 19.27
N GLU A 274 42.59 -13.61 18.78
CA GLU A 274 42.00 -12.55 19.60
C GLU A 274 40.52 -12.84 19.87
N GLU A 275 40.24 -13.35 21.07
CA GLU A 275 38.89 -13.70 21.50
C GLU A 275 38.28 -12.69 22.46
N SER A 276 36.97 -12.51 22.36
CA SER A 276 36.18 -11.75 23.32
C SER A 276 34.90 -12.49 23.69
N THR A 277 34.48 -12.36 24.94
CA THR A 277 33.23 -12.97 25.42
C THR A 277 32.21 -11.89 25.72
N GLN A 278 30.98 -12.06 25.25
CA GLN A 278 29.86 -11.16 25.52
C GLN A 278 28.74 -11.95 26.21
N ALA A 279 28.32 -11.48 27.38
CA ALA A 279 27.09 -11.96 28.00
C ALA A 279 25.88 -11.55 27.15
N TYR A 280 24.82 -12.36 27.15
CA TYR A 280 23.59 -12.03 26.46
C TYR A 280 22.35 -12.34 27.30
N ALA A 281 21.36 -11.46 27.25
CA ALA A 281 19.99 -11.78 27.65
C ALA A 281 19.15 -12.21 26.42
N LEU A 282 19.57 -11.81 25.23
CA LEU A 282 19.07 -12.28 23.94
C LEU A 282 20.21 -12.39 22.93
N LEU A 283 20.29 -13.51 22.21
CA LEU A 283 21.24 -13.73 21.13
C LEU A 283 20.51 -14.18 19.86
N HIS A 284 20.51 -13.34 18.83
CA HIS A 284 20.09 -13.74 17.50
C HIS A 284 21.30 -14.12 16.66
N VAL A 285 21.31 -15.36 16.18
CA VAL A 285 22.43 -15.92 15.41
C VAL A 285 22.06 -16.02 13.94
N THR A 286 22.88 -15.39 13.10
CA THR A 286 22.96 -15.73 11.68
C THR A 286 23.96 -16.88 11.54
N PRO A 287 23.50 -18.10 11.20
CA PRO A 287 24.40 -19.22 11.11
C PRO A 287 25.35 -19.06 9.94
N PRO A 288 26.59 -19.59 10.03
CA PRO A 288 27.40 -19.81 8.85
C PRO A 288 26.63 -20.61 7.80
N MET A 289 26.84 -20.30 6.53
CA MET A 289 26.18 -21.00 5.43
C MET A 289 27.19 -21.57 4.45
N ARG A 290 26.78 -22.61 3.72
CA ARG A 290 27.64 -23.29 2.76
C ARG A 290 26.85 -23.90 1.60
N PRO A 291 27.51 -24.18 0.46
CA PRO A 291 26.92 -24.97 -0.62
C PRO A 291 26.50 -26.38 -0.14
N PRO A 292 25.39 -26.93 -0.66
CA PRO A 292 24.95 -28.29 -0.32
C PRO A 292 25.98 -29.38 -0.68
N ARG A 293 25.91 -30.53 0.02
CA ARG A 293 26.86 -31.66 -0.15
C ARG A 293 26.94 -32.15 -1.60
N VAL A 294 25.83 -32.13 -2.35
CA VAL A 294 25.79 -32.55 -3.76
C VAL A 294 26.73 -31.74 -4.66
N LEU A 295 27.04 -30.47 -4.33
CA LEU A 295 28.01 -29.67 -5.08
C LEU A 295 29.45 -29.87 -4.59
N ARG A 296 29.65 -30.10 -3.29
CA ARG A 296 31.00 -30.21 -2.71
C ARG A 296 31.62 -31.59 -2.85
N ALA A 297 30.89 -32.63 -2.46
CA ALA A 297 31.37 -34.01 -2.49
C ALA A 297 30.82 -34.78 -3.69
N GLY A 298 29.52 -34.63 -3.97
CA GLY A 298 28.83 -35.37 -5.03
C GLY A 298 28.96 -34.76 -6.43
N GLY A 299 29.58 -33.61 -6.58
CA GLY A 299 29.56 -32.80 -7.79
C GLY A 299 30.74 -31.84 -7.88
N ALA A 300 31.87 -32.21 -7.28
CA ALA A 300 33.08 -31.37 -7.21
C ALA A 300 33.54 -30.88 -8.60
N ALA A 301 33.27 -31.65 -9.66
CA ALA A 301 33.55 -31.28 -11.04
C ALA A 301 32.72 -30.07 -11.56
N LEU A 302 31.67 -29.67 -10.84
CA LEU A 302 30.81 -28.54 -11.15
C LEU A 302 31.08 -27.31 -10.26
N ALA A 303 31.93 -27.44 -9.25
CA ALA A 303 32.07 -26.45 -8.20
C ALA A 303 33.47 -25.83 -8.16
N ASP A 304 33.57 -24.61 -7.64
CA ASP A 304 34.84 -23.98 -7.33
C ASP A 304 35.44 -24.54 -6.03
N ALA A 305 36.63 -24.05 -5.66
CA ALA A 305 37.31 -24.47 -4.44
C ALA A 305 36.51 -24.20 -3.15
N ALA A 306 35.57 -23.25 -3.17
CA ALA A 306 34.67 -22.95 -2.05
C ALA A 306 33.39 -23.81 -2.09
N GLY A 307 33.21 -24.63 -3.13
CA GLY A 307 32.10 -25.55 -3.32
C GLY A 307 30.87 -24.94 -4.00
N PHE A 308 30.95 -23.71 -4.50
CA PHE A 308 29.86 -23.06 -5.24
C PHE A 308 29.87 -23.51 -6.70
N LEU A 309 28.69 -23.67 -7.29
CA LEU A 309 28.56 -24.01 -8.71
C LEU A 309 29.22 -22.95 -9.59
N THR A 310 30.16 -23.36 -10.45
CA THR A 310 30.86 -22.45 -11.35
C THR A 310 30.00 -22.11 -12.56
N VAL A 311 29.66 -20.83 -12.70
CA VAL A 311 28.95 -20.32 -13.87
C VAL A 311 29.65 -19.09 -14.42
N ASP A 312 29.51 -18.86 -15.73
CA ASP A 312 29.78 -17.55 -16.29
C ASP A 312 28.82 -16.53 -15.68
N LYS A 313 29.37 -15.44 -15.14
CA LYS A 313 28.61 -14.48 -14.33
C LYS A 313 27.52 -13.76 -15.14
N PHE A 314 27.67 -13.65 -16.46
CA PHE A 314 26.71 -12.97 -17.32
C PHE A 314 25.66 -13.94 -17.88
N SER A 315 26.06 -15.08 -18.41
CA SER A 315 25.15 -16.00 -19.09
C SER A 315 24.47 -16.99 -18.15
N LEU A 316 25.04 -17.22 -16.96
CA LEU A 316 24.66 -18.24 -15.97
C LEU A 316 24.79 -19.69 -16.47
N GLN A 317 25.50 -19.88 -17.59
CA GLN A 317 25.91 -21.18 -18.10
C GLN A 317 27.11 -21.69 -17.30
N HIS A 318 27.21 -23.00 -17.10
CA HIS A 318 28.39 -23.60 -16.48
C HIS A 318 29.64 -23.33 -17.32
N THR A 319 30.76 -23.00 -16.67
CA THR A 319 32.00 -22.60 -17.37
C THR A 319 32.65 -23.70 -18.19
N VAL A 320 32.37 -24.97 -17.85
CA VAL A 320 32.94 -26.16 -18.51
C VAL A 320 31.91 -26.97 -19.32
N TYR A 321 30.63 -26.99 -18.90
CA TYR A 321 29.63 -27.93 -19.43
C TYR A 321 28.49 -27.13 -20.08
N PRO A 322 28.42 -27.07 -21.42
CA PRO A 322 27.53 -26.14 -22.12
C PRO A 322 26.03 -26.45 -21.97
N ASN A 323 25.68 -27.67 -21.57
CA ASN A 323 24.30 -28.06 -21.31
C ASN A 323 23.85 -27.86 -19.84
N ILE A 324 24.71 -27.30 -18.99
CA ILE A 324 24.44 -27.08 -17.57
C ILE A 324 24.32 -25.58 -17.29
N PHE A 325 23.32 -25.20 -16.50
CA PHE A 325 23.06 -23.82 -16.06
C PHE A 325 22.84 -23.78 -14.55
N GLY A 326 23.17 -22.63 -13.95
CA GLY A 326 23.01 -22.39 -12.52
C GLY A 326 22.10 -21.21 -12.21
N ILE A 327 21.38 -21.28 -11.09
CA ILE A 327 20.58 -20.15 -10.60
C ILE A 327 20.55 -20.07 -9.07
N GLY A 328 20.54 -18.84 -8.55
CA GLY A 328 20.35 -18.55 -7.14
C GLY A 328 21.57 -18.82 -6.27
N ASP A 329 21.31 -19.07 -4.98
CA ASP A 329 22.32 -18.97 -3.93
C ASP A 329 23.48 -19.97 -4.08
N CYS A 330 23.28 -21.08 -4.79
CA CYS A 330 24.30 -22.11 -5.01
C CYS A 330 25.40 -21.73 -6.01
N THR A 331 25.21 -20.66 -6.78
CA THR A 331 26.16 -20.20 -7.81
C THR A 331 27.30 -19.38 -7.22
N ASN A 332 28.43 -19.30 -7.92
CA ASN A 332 29.56 -18.45 -7.57
C ASN A 332 29.47 -17.02 -8.13
N THR A 333 28.28 -16.58 -8.57
CA THR A 333 28.12 -15.22 -9.10
C THR A 333 28.46 -14.17 -8.02
N PRO A 334 29.23 -13.11 -8.36
CA PRO A 334 29.75 -12.16 -7.38
C PRO A 334 28.71 -11.07 -7.03
N ASN A 335 27.52 -11.48 -6.60
CA ASN A 335 26.43 -10.59 -6.20
C ASN A 335 25.70 -11.09 -4.95
N SER A 336 24.81 -10.26 -4.41
CA SER A 336 24.00 -10.64 -3.25
C SER A 336 23.03 -11.79 -3.57
N LYS A 337 23.10 -12.85 -2.76
CA LYS A 337 22.25 -14.05 -2.85
C LYS A 337 20.84 -13.75 -2.32
N THR A 338 19.93 -13.37 -3.21
CA THR A 338 18.56 -12.94 -2.89
C THR A 338 17.53 -13.48 -3.87
N ALA A 339 16.27 -13.59 -3.46
CA ALA A 339 15.17 -13.94 -4.36
C ALA A 339 14.97 -12.91 -5.49
N ALA A 340 15.32 -11.64 -5.26
CA ALA A 340 15.29 -10.61 -6.30
C ALA A 340 16.36 -10.86 -7.39
N ALA A 341 17.55 -11.32 -6.99
CA ALA A 341 18.57 -11.77 -7.93
C ALA A 341 18.07 -12.97 -8.73
N VAL A 342 17.50 -13.99 -8.07
CA VAL A 342 16.90 -15.15 -8.73
C VAL A 342 15.87 -14.73 -9.79
N ALA A 343 15.02 -13.75 -9.49
CA ALA A 343 14.01 -13.28 -10.45
C ALA A 343 14.63 -12.71 -11.74
N LYS A 344 15.74 -11.97 -11.66
CA LYS A 344 16.47 -11.49 -12.84
C LYS A 344 17.29 -12.57 -13.54
N GLN A 345 17.99 -13.40 -12.75
CA GLN A 345 18.73 -14.55 -13.25
C GLN A 345 17.83 -15.49 -14.07
N ALA A 346 16.60 -15.73 -13.63
CA ALA A 346 15.67 -16.61 -14.31
C ALA A 346 15.38 -16.19 -15.76
N ALA A 347 15.32 -14.89 -16.05
CA ALA A 347 15.11 -14.39 -17.41
C ALA A 347 16.35 -14.60 -18.31
N VAL A 348 17.54 -14.61 -17.71
CA VAL A 348 18.81 -14.86 -18.39
C VAL A 348 18.98 -16.34 -18.68
N VAL A 349 18.83 -17.20 -17.67
CA VAL A 349 18.88 -18.66 -17.83
C VAL A 349 17.84 -19.13 -18.84
N GLU A 350 16.60 -18.64 -18.75
CA GLU A 350 15.53 -19.01 -19.68
C GLU A 350 15.90 -18.72 -21.13
N HIS A 351 16.43 -17.52 -21.40
CA HIS A 351 16.83 -17.11 -22.74
C HIS A 351 18.01 -17.93 -23.25
N ASN A 352 19.06 -18.06 -22.45
CA ASN A 352 20.31 -18.68 -22.90
C ASN A 352 20.20 -20.20 -23.03
N LEU A 353 19.47 -20.87 -22.13
CA LEU A 353 19.20 -22.29 -22.25
C LEU A 353 18.28 -22.60 -23.44
N GLN A 354 17.31 -21.73 -23.76
CA GLN A 354 16.51 -21.90 -24.99
C GLN A 354 17.34 -21.77 -26.27
N ALA A 355 18.31 -20.84 -26.30
CA ALA A 355 19.24 -20.73 -27.41
C ALA A 355 20.09 -22.00 -27.53
N ALA A 356 20.63 -22.51 -26.42
CA ALA A 356 21.39 -23.75 -26.38
C ALA A 356 20.57 -24.96 -26.85
N MET A 357 19.29 -25.06 -26.47
CA MET A 357 18.36 -26.09 -26.95
C MET A 357 18.09 -26.05 -28.46
N ARG A 358 18.41 -24.95 -29.14
CA ARG A 358 18.27 -24.77 -30.60
C ARG A 358 19.61 -24.85 -31.34
N GLY A 359 20.69 -25.20 -30.65
CA GLY A 359 22.05 -25.22 -31.22
C GLY A 359 22.68 -23.84 -31.42
N GLY A 360 22.13 -22.78 -30.80
CA GLY A 360 22.67 -21.41 -30.87
C GLY A 360 23.29 -20.93 -29.55
N GLY A 361 24.04 -19.82 -29.60
CA GLY A 361 24.58 -19.14 -28.42
C GLY A 361 23.63 -18.09 -27.84
N GLY A 362 23.37 -18.16 -26.53
CA GLY A 362 22.59 -17.14 -25.82
C GLY A 362 23.33 -15.79 -25.75
N ARG A 363 22.60 -14.68 -25.86
CA ARG A 363 23.17 -13.31 -25.84
C ARG A 363 22.71 -12.45 -24.67
N ARG A 364 21.89 -12.99 -23.77
CA ARG A 364 21.37 -12.22 -22.64
C ARG A 364 22.35 -12.28 -21.48
N ALA A 365 22.70 -11.12 -20.93
CA ALA A 365 23.62 -10.99 -19.81
C ALA A 365 22.88 -10.63 -18.53
N TYR A 366 23.27 -11.25 -17.43
CA TYR A 366 22.95 -10.87 -16.07
C TYR A 366 23.92 -9.79 -15.62
N ASP A 367 23.40 -8.66 -15.18
CA ASP A 367 24.14 -7.47 -14.76
C ASP A 367 24.50 -7.49 -13.27
N GLY A 368 24.21 -8.58 -12.56
CA GLY A 368 24.42 -8.69 -11.12
C GLY A 368 23.29 -8.11 -10.27
N TYR A 369 22.15 -7.72 -10.87
CA TYR A 369 21.03 -7.12 -10.15
C TYR A 369 20.66 -7.92 -8.90
N GLY A 370 20.64 -7.23 -7.76
CA GLY A 370 20.13 -7.71 -6.50
C GLY A 370 19.31 -6.62 -5.80
N ALA A 371 18.39 -7.04 -4.94
CA ALA A 371 17.63 -6.12 -4.10
C ALA A 371 17.61 -6.60 -2.65
N CYS A 372 17.67 -5.66 -1.72
CA CYS A 372 17.54 -5.91 -0.29
C CYS A 372 16.54 -4.91 0.34
N PRO A 373 15.29 -5.32 0.59
CA PRO A 373 14.36 -4.51 1.39
C PRO A 373 14.80 -4.55 2.85
N LEU A 374 15.59 -3.56 3.27
CA LEU A 374 16.12 -3.43 4.63
C LEU A 374 15.05 -2.81 5.52
N VAL A 375 14.26 -3.64 6.17
CA VAL A 375 13.26 -3.20 7.16
C VAL A 375 14.00 -2.57 8.34
N THR A 376 13.74 -1.29 8.60
CA THR A 376 14.40 -0.48 9.64
C THR A 376 13.50 -0.20 10.84
N SER A 377 12.20 -0.52 10.73
CA SER A 377 11.23 -0.63 11.82
C SER A 377 9.99 -1.36 11.31
N TYR A 378 8.99 -1.58 12.19
CA TYR A 378 7.66 -2.08 11.78
C TYR A 378 6.96 -1.23 10.71
N HIS A 379 7.45 -0.02 10.43
CA HIS A 379 6.82 0.96 9.55
C HIS A 379 7.77 1.57 8.52
N THR A 380 9.04 1.15 8.47
CA THR A 380 10.04 1.77 7.58
C THR A 380 10.95 0.74 6.94
N CYS A 381 11.36 1.01 5.70
CA CYS A 381 12.28 0.19 4.94
C CYS A 381 13.19 1.06 4.05
N VAL A 382 14.47 0.71 3.97
CA VAL A 382 15.38 1.17 2.90
C VAL A 382 15.40 0.10 1.82
N LEU A 383 14.90 0.40 0.62
CA LEU A 383 14.96 -0.52 -0.51
C LEU A 383 16.30 -0.34 -1.24
N ALA A 384 17.26 -1.20 -0.94
CA ALA A 384 18.53 -1.23 -1.65
C ALA A 384 18.40 -2.04 -2.94
N GLU A 385 18.81 -1.47 -4.08
CA GLU A 385 18.88 -2.16 -5.36
C GLU A 385 20.20 -1.81 -6.05
N PHE A 386 20.89 -2.79 -6.60
CA PHE A 386 22.24 -2.62 -7.11
C PHE A 386 22.62 -3.69 -8.12
N LEU A 387 23.62 -3.40 -8.94
CA LEU A 387 24.22 -4.30 -9.94
C LEU A 387 25.53 -4.90 -9.40
N TYR A 388 26.30 -5.57 -10.29
CA TYR A 388 27.70 -5.87 -10.03
C TYR A 388 28.49 -4.62 -9.59
N ASP A 389 29.56 -4.86 -8.85
CA ASP A 389 30.46 -3.83 -8.33
C ASP A 389 29.80 -2.84 -7.37
N GLY A 390 28.59 -3.15 -6.89
CA GLY A 390 27.87 -2.35 -5.91
C GLY A 390 27.28 -1.05 -6.46
N VAL A 391 27.07 -0.96 -7.78
CA VAL A 391 26.46 0.21 -8.42
C VAL A 391 24.96 0.28 -8.09
N PRO A 392 24.44 1.36 -7.45
CA PRO A 392 23.01 1.50 -7.19
C PRO A 392 22.18 1.50 -8.47
N HIS A 393 21.08 0.74 -8.49
CA HIS A 393 20.18 0.62 -9.64
C HIS A 393 18.73 0.54 -9.17
N GLU A 394 18.19 1.71 -8.83
CA GLU A 394 16.89 1.88 -8.18
C GLU A 394 15.74 1.81 -9.19
N THR A 395 14.73 1.00 -8.90
CA THR A 395 13.54 0.85 -9.73
C THR A 395 12.68 2.10 -9.69
N PHE A 396 12.58 2.74 -8.51
CA PHE A 396 11.74 3.92 -8.35
C PHE A 396 12.52 5.20 -8.64
N PRO A 397 11.90 6.19 -9.31
CA PRO A 397 12.53 7.46 -9.62
C PRO A 397 12.60 8.40 -8.39
N ILE A 398 12.67 7.86 -7.17
CA ILE A 398 12.84 8.61 -5.92
C ILE A 398 14.12 8.12 -5.27
N ASN A 399 14.77 8.95 -4.46
CA ASN A 399 15.88 8.46 -3.66
C ASN A 399 15.32 7.43 -2.65
N GLN A 400 15.56 6.14 -2.90
CA GLN A 400 15.01 5.04 -2.08
C GLN A 400 15.59 4.98 -0.66
N CYS A 401 16.59 5.84 -0.36
CA CYS A 401 17.13 6.08 0.98
C CYS A 401 16.50 7.30 1.67
N ASN A 402 15.87 8.21 0.93
CA ASN A 402 15.31 9.47 1.41
C ASN A 402 14.30 10.03 0.39
N CYS A 403 13.02 9.67 0.49
CA CYS A 403 11.97 10.05 -0.46
C CYS A 403 11.71 11.57 -0.43
N ARG A 404 12.50 12.36 -1.16
CA ARG A 404 12.28 13.79 -1.41
C ARG A 404 11.77 13.97 -2.84
N CYS A 405 10.68 14.71 -3.00
CA CYS A 405 10.07 15.05 -4.29
C CYS A 405 10.04 16.57 -4.48
N LYS A 406 10.09 17.05 -5.72
CA LYS A 406 10.02 18.50 -5.99
C LYS A 406 8.63 19.06 -5.70
N LEU A 407 7.59 18.30 -6.01
CA LEU A 407 6.21 18.64 -5.71
C LEU A 407 5.53 17.45 -5.04
N LEU A 408 4.87 17.69 -3.91
CA LEU A 408 4.00 16.70 -3.28
C LEU A 408 2.56 17.17 -3.41
N VAL A 409 1.71 16.40 -4.07
CA VAL A 409 0.26 16.64 -4.06
C VAL A 409 -0.35 15.67 -3.04
N VAL A 410 -1.17 16.18 -2.13
CA VAL A 410 -1.82 15.39 -1.08
C VAL A 410 -3.32 15.46 -1.29
N GLY A 411 -3.89 14.42 -1.90
CA GLY A 411 -5.32 14.34 -2.23
C GLY A 411 -5.63 14.51 -3.72
N GLY A 412 -5.86 13.41 -4.40
CA GLY A 412 -6.25 13.20 -5.80
C GLY A 412 -7.72 13.13 -6.05
N GLY A 413 -8.38 14.13 -5.47
CA GLY A 413 -9.69 14.60 -5.88
C GLY A 413 -9.61 15.33 -7.21
N THR A 414 -10.63 16.14 -7.52
CA THR A 414 -10.59 17.06 -8.67
C THR A 414 -9.34 17.92 -8.61
N GLY A 415 -9.03 18.42 -7.40
CA GLY A 415 -7.95 19.35 -7.15
C GLY A 415 -6.61 18.69 -7.45
N GLY A 416 -6.28 17.60 -6.75
CA GLY A 416 -4.99 16.94 -6.91
C GLY A 416 -4.76 16.39 -8.30
N CYS A 417 -5.75 15.73 -8.91
CA CYS A 417 -5.58 15.22 -10.28
C CYS A 417 -5.35 16.37 -11.29
N SER A 418 -6.11 17.48 -11.17
CA SER A 418 -5.93 18.64 -12.05
C SER A 418 -4.53 19.24 -11.89
N VAL A 419 -4.06 19.41 -10.65
CA VAL A 419 -2.71 19.90 -10.36
C VAL A 419 -1.66 18.91 -10.88
N ALA A 420 -1.86 17.61 -10.66
CA ALA A 420 -0.97 16.56 -11.13
C ALA A 420 -0.78 16.62 -12.64
N TRP A 421 -1.86 16.74 -13.41
CA TRP A 421 -1.78 16.90 -14.87
C TRP A 421 -1.11 18.21 -15.29
N ARG A 422 -1.39 19.33 -14.61
CA ARG A 422 -0.79 20.63 -14.94
C ARG A 422 0.72 20.62 -14.76
N PHE A 423 1.22 20.00 -13.68
CA PHE A 423 2.65 19.94 -13.38
C PHE A 423 3.37 18.77 -14.05
N SER A 424 2.69 17.67 -14.39
CA SER A 424 3.29 16.53 -15.11
C SER A 424 3.87 16.87 -16.48
N LYS A 425 3.44 18.00 -17.07
CA LYS A 425 3.96 18.52 -18.35
C LYS A 425 5.09 19.53 -18.18
N LYS A 426 5.27 20.04 -16.97
CA LYS A 426 6.21 21.12 -16.65
C LYS A 426 7.40 20.65 -15.82
N LEU A 427 7.21 19.56 -15.06
CA LEU A 427 8.21 18.90 -14.23
C LEU A 427 8.52 17.53 -14.83
N ASN A 428 9.75 17.06 -14.66
CA ASN A 428 10.18 15.73 -15.11
C ASN A 428 9.52 14.62 -14.27
N ASP A 429 9.58 13.37 -14.77
CA ASP A 429 8.78 12.17 -14.42
C ASP A 429 8.78 11.66 -12.96
N LYS A 430 9.10 12.48 -11.94
CA LYS A 430 9.48 12.02 -10.61
C LYS A 430 8.74 12.68 -9.43
N ASP A 431 7.83 13.62 -9.69
CA ASP A 431 7.52 14.68 -8.71
C ASP A 431 6.04 14.85 -8.34
N ILE A 432 5.17 13.84 -8.41
CA ILE A 432 3.76 14.05 -8.05
C ILE A 432 3.16 12.76 -7.49
N ILE A 433 2.39 12.87 -6.40
CA ILE A 433 1.69 11.80 -5.68
C ILE A 433 0.22 12.20 -5.55
N ASP A 434 -0.75 11.28 -5.63
CA ASP A 434 -2.16 11.69 -5.72
C ASP A 434 -3.16 10.67 -5.11
N HIS A 435 -4.30 11.12 -4.56
CA HIS A 435 -5.34 10.29 -3.85
C HIS A 435 -6.85 10.74 -3.90
N PHE A 436 -7.72 10.02 -4.63
CA PHE A 436 -9.21 9.88 -4.51
C PHE A 436 -10.19 11.06 -4.72
N TYR A 437 -11.33 10.74 -5.38
CA TYR A 437 -12.28 11.72 -5.93
C TYR A 437 -13.80 11.36 -6.00
N GLN A 438 -14.73 12.34 -5.97
CA GLN A 438 -16.20 12.27 -6.19
C GLN A 438 -16.77 13.46 -7.04
N PRO A 439 -17.66 13.24 -8.03
CA PRO A 439 -19.06 13.74 -8.01
C PRO A 439 -19.98 12.90 -8.94
N LEU A 440 -21.14 13.46 -9.30
CA LEU A 440 -22.27 12.85 -10.03
C LEU A 440 -23.25 12.04 -9.17
N PHE A 441 -23.02 11.95 -7.86
CA PHE A 441 -23.91 11.22 -6.96
C PHE A 441 -25.34 11.78 -6.86
N SER A 442 -25.57 13.08 -7.12
CA SER A 442 -26.93 13.61 -7.23
C SER A 442 -27.70 13.00 -8.42
N LEU A 443 -27.01 12.68 -9.52
CA LEU A 443 -27.64 12.03 -10.69
C LEU A 443 -27.87 10.54 -10.42
N VAL A 444 -26.96 9.87 -9.72
CA VAL A 444 -27.11 8.47 -9.28
C VAL A 444 -28.27 8.33 -8.31
N GLY A 445 -28.34 9.19 -7.29
CA GLY A 445 -29.42 9.19 -6.31
C GLY A 445 -30.80 9.52 -6.89
N ALA A 446 -30.84 10.16 -8.07
CA ALA A 446 -32.05 10.44 -8.81
C ALA A 446 -32.30 9.47 -9.99
N GLY A 447 -31.52 8.38 -10.12
CA GLY A 447 -31.72 7.39 -11.18
C GLY A 447 -31.45 7.90 -12.62
N ILE A 448 -30.76 9.02 -12.78
CA ILE A 448 -30.45 9.62 -14.10
C ILE A 448 -29.20 8.98 -14.73
N LYS A 449 -28.25 8.53 -13.90
CA LYS A 449 -26.98 7.91 -14.30
C LYS A 449 -26.69 6.71 -13.39
N ASN A 450 -25.97 5.72 -13.91
CA ASN A 450 -25.49 4.61 -13.09
C ASN A 450 -24.22 5.00 -12.32
N PHE A 451 -24.00 4.35 -11.16
CA PHE A 451 -22.78 4.56 -10.36
C PHE A 451 -21.50 4.27 -11.17
N ALA A 452 -21.52 3.24 -12.04
CA ALA A 452 -20.40 2.88 -12.89
C ALA A 452 -19.99 4.00 -13.88
N GLU A 453 -20.92 4.84 -14.33
CA GLU A 453 -20.64 6.00 -15.19
C GLU A 453 -19.94 7.14 -14.43
N CYS A 454 -20.07 7.12 -13.10
CA CYS A 454 -19.60 8.16 -12.19
C CYS A 454 -18.27 7.80 -11.50
N HIS A 455 -17.77 6.59 -11.71
CA HIS A 455 -16.61 6.04 -11.02
C HIS A 455 -15.57 5.53 -12.04
N LYS A 456 -14.30 5.89 -11.83
CA LYS A 456 -13.16 5.37 -12.60
C LYS A 456 -12.00 5.03 -11.67
N PRO A 457 -11.23 3.96 -11.93
CA PRO A 457 -10.04 3.66 -11.15
C PRO A 457 -9.05 4.83 -11.19
N LEU A 458 -8.56 5.29 -10.03
CA LEU A 458 -7.71 6.48 -9.93
C LEU A 458 -6.47 6.40 -10.83
N ARG A 459 -5.81 5.24 -10.92
CA ARG A 459 -4.63 5.08 -11.79
C ARG A 459 -4.92 5.39 -13.26
N SER A 460 -6.14 5.15 -13.74
CA SER A 460 -6.54 5.48 -15.12
C SER A 460 -6.70 6.99 -15.35
N LEU A 461 -6.78 7.78 -14.29
CA LEU A 461 -6.96 9.23 -14.33
C LEU A 461 -5.65 9.99 -14.19
N LEU A 462 -4.62 9.39 -13.61
CA LEU A 462 -3.32 10.03 -13.38
C LEU A 462 -2.45 10.00 -14.64
N PRO A 463 -1.59 11.02 -14.86
CA PRO A 463 -0.57 10.95 -15.89
C PRO A 463 0.37 9.74 -15.67
N HIS A 464 0.89 9.17 -16.75
CA HIS A 464 1.74 7.97 -16.66
C HIS A 464 3.01 8.20 -15.85
N ASN A 465 3.57 9.42 -15.97
CA ASN A 465 4.80 9.87 -15.33
C ASN A 465 4.60 10.43 -13.90
N VAL A 466 3.43 10.25 -13.31
CA VAL A 466 3.12 10.62 -11.93
C VAL A 466 3.20 9.38 -11.03
N LEU A 467 4.02 9.46 -9.98
CA LEU A 467 4.20 8.40 -8.99
C LEU A 467 3.01 8.35 -8.05
N TRP A 468 2.16 7.35 -8.20
CA TRP A 468 1.03 7.19 -7.28
C TRP A 468 1.44 6.45 -5.99
N LEU A 469 1.61 7.17 -4.86
CA LEU A 469 1.65 6.54 -3.54
C LEU A 469 0.23 6.23 -3.07
N ARG A 470 -0.11 4.94 -2.98
CA ARG A 470 -1.40 4.47 -2.51
C ARG A 470 -1.42 4.34 -0.99
N ASP A 471 -1.35 5.48 -0.31
CA ASP A 471 -1.43 5.60 1.15
C ASP A 471 -2.17 6.90 1.53
N HIS A 472 -2.50 7.07 2.81
CA HIS A 472 -3.09 8.30 3.34
C HIS A 472 -2.03 9.13 4.09
N ALA A 473 -2.20 10.46 4.11
CA ALA A 473 -1.41 11.31 5.00
C ALA A 473 -1.92 11.12 6.44
N SER A 474 -1.04 10.74 7.35
CA SER A 474 -1.33 10.57 8.77
C SER A 474 -1.02 11.83 9.58
N CYS A 475 0.06 12.55 9.22
CA CYS A 475 0.48 13.78 9.90
C CYS A 475 1.30 14.67 8.95
N PHE A 476 1.24 15.98 9.14
CA PHE A 476 2.03 16.97 8.42
C PHE A 476 3.04 17.64 9.35
N ASP A 477 4.28 17.78 8.88
CA ASP A 477 5.37 18.49 9.54
C ASP A 477 5.95 19.53 8.56
N PRO A 478 5.27 20.68 8.41
CA PRO A 478 5.63 21.67 7.40
C PRO A 478 6.94 22.40 7.71
N CYS A 479 7.30 22.58 8.99
CA CYS A 479 8.61 23.11 9.38
C CYS A 479 9.78 22.31 8.78
N ASN A 480 9.64 20.98 8.69
CA ASN A 480 10.68 20.10 8.16
C ASN A 480 10.42 19.66 6.71
N ASN A 481 9.38 20.22 6.06
CA ASN A 481 8.89 19.82 4.74
C ASN A 481 8.66 18.31 4.62
N VAL A 482 7.93 17.72 5.58
CA VAL A 482 7.65 16.28 5.65
C VAL A 482 6.15 16.02 5.75
N VAL A 483 5.68 15.00 5.04
CA VAL A 483 4.39 14.35 5.27
C VAL A 483 4.63 12.93 5.74
N HIS A 484 3.98 12.57 6.84
CA HIS A 484 3.93 11.20 7.33
C HIS A 484 2.76 10.47 6.68
N THR A 485 3.00 9.25 6.23
CA THR A 485 1.96 8.42 5.63
C THR A 485 1.38 7.43 6.65
N GLY A 486 0.25 6.83 6.32
CA GLY A 486 -0.45 5.83 7.13
C GLY A 486 0.37 4.59 7.45
N CYS A 487 1.19 4.12 6.49
CA CYS A 487 2.11 3.01 6.73
C CYS A 487 3.45 3.44 7.35
N GLY A 488 3.60 4.73 7.70
CA GLY A 488 4.74 5.28 8.45
C GLY A 488 5.93 5.72 7.60
N PHE A 489 5.78 5.83 6.28
CA PHE A 489 6.78 6.51 5.45
C PHE A 489 6.80 8.02 5.74
N LYS A 490 7.97 8.61 5.51
CA LYS A 490 8.15 10.06 5.48
C LYS A 490 8.41 10.49 4.04
N VAL A 491 7.55 11.33 3.51
CA VAL A 491 7.72 11.95 2.19
C VAL A 491 8.18 13.38 2.42
N ARG A 492 9.41 13.68 2.00
CA ARG A 492 9.94 15.04 1.97
C ARG A 492 9.53 15.74 0.69
N TYR A 493 9.36 17.05 0.74
CA TYR A 493 8.97 17.84 -0.42
C TYR A 493 9.75 19.15 -0.52
N ASP A 494 9.90 19.68 -1.73
CA ASP A 494 10.31 21.09 -1.92
C ASP A 494 9.08 22.00 -1.88
N HIS A 495 8.01 21.59 -2.58
CA HIS A 495 6.71 22.25 -2.57
C HIS A 495 5.60 21.25 -2.28
N MET A 496 4.52 21.69 -1.64
CA MET A 496 3.36 20.85 -1.36
C MET A 496 2.05 21.51 -1.78
N VAL A 497 1.13 20.71 -2.32
CA VAL A 497 -0.25 21.10 -2.61
C VAL A 497 -1.21 20.20 -1.83
N LEU A 498 -2.03 20.78 -0.96
CA LEU A 498 -3.11 20.06 -0.28
C LEU A 498 -4.43 20.17 -1.04
N ALA A 499 -5.04 19.02 -1.28
CA ALA A 499 -6.31 18.84 -1.99
C ALA A 499 -7.13 17.67 -1.40
N VAL A 500 -7.08 17.51 -0.06
CA VAL A 500 -7.63 16.36 0.68
C VAL A 500 -9.17 16.34 0.79
N GLY A 501 -9.84 17.39 0.32
CA GLY A 501 -11.31 17.48 0.36
C GLY A 501 -11.88 17.58 1.78
N LEU A 502 -13.12 17.11 1.95
CA LEU A 502 -13.80 17.03 3.26
C LEU A 502 -14.21 15.59 3.58
N LEU A 503 -14.23 15.29 4.87
CA LEU A 503 -14.78 14.07 5.45
C LEU A 503 -16.28 14.27 5.68
N ASN A 504 -17.09 13.24 5.38
CA ASN A 504 -18.48 13.19 5.84
C ASN A 504 -18.49 12.55 7.23
N ASP A 505 -19.01 13.27 8.22
CA ASP A 505 -19.13 12.82 9.59
C ASP A 505 -20.57 12.36 9.86
N TYR A 506 -20.81 11.08 9.63
CA TYR A 506 -22.12 10.47 9.86
C TYR A 506 -22.42 10.22 11.33
N ASP A 507 -21.40 10.23 12.20
CA ASP A 507 -21.56 9.90 13.62
C ASP A 507 -21.94 11.11 14.47
N GLN A 508 -21.76 12.33 13.94
CA GLN A 508 -22.30 13.56 14.53
C GLN A 508 -23.83 13.55 14.64
N ILE A 509 -24.53 12.74 13.85
CA ILE A 509 -25.99 12.60 13.92
C ILE A 509 -26.28 11.23 14.51
N LEU A 510 -26.85 11.23 15.72
CA LEU A 510 -27.12 10.00 16.45
C LEU A 510 -28.03 9.07 15.62
N GLY A 511 -27.64 7.80 15.48
CA GLY A 511 -28.39 6.79 14.73
C GLY A 511 -28.28 6.85 13.20
N LEU A 512 -27.68 7.89 12.61
CA LEU A 512 -27.63 8.07 11.16
C LEU A 512 -26.87 6.96 10.44
N ARG A 513 -25.65 6.61 10.89
CA ARG A 513 -24.84 5.56 10.25
C ARG A 513 -25.56 4.21 10.25
N TYR A 514 -26.24 3.87 11.35
CA TYR A 514 -27.04 2.65 11.46
C TYR A 514 -28.23 2.68 10.49
N ALA A 515 -28.97 3.79 10.44
CA ALA A 515 -30.09 3.96 9.54
C ALA A 515 -29.69 3.92 8.05
N LEU A 516 -28.55 4.51 7.68
CA LEU A 516 -28.02 4.44 6.32
C LEU A 516 -27.64 3.01 5.93
N SER A 517 -27.03 2.27 6.86
CA SER A 517 -26.58 0.88 6.64
C SER A 517 -27.73 -0.13 6.58
N ASN A 518 -28.87 0.17 7.20
CA ASN A 518 -30.06 -0.68 7.12
C ASN A 518 -30.76 -0.52 5.75
N PRO A 519 -30.81 -1.55 4.88
CA PRO A 519 -31.38 -1.44 3.54
C PRO A 519 -32.89 -1.16 3.54
N LEU A 520 -33.61 -1.51 4.61
CA LEU A 520 -35.05 -1.32 4.75
C LEU A 520 -35.43 0.03 5.36
N ALA A 521 -34.49 0.73 6.00
CA ALA A 521 -34.75 2.03 6.58
C ALA A 521 -34.93 3.07 5.45
N PRO A 522 -35.98 3.91 5.48
CA PRO A 522 -36.25 4.92 4.45
C PRO A 522 -35.37 6.17 4.62
N VAL A 523 -34.09 5.95 4.95
CA VAL A 523 -33.06 6.97 5.18
C VAL A 523 -31.98 6.85 4.12
N SER A 524 -31.65 7.96 3.47
CA SER A 524 -30.71 7.99 2.36
C SER A 524 -29.75 9.19 2.43
N THR A 525 -28.65 9.11 1.69
CA THR A 525 -27.73 10.22 1.46
C THR A 525 -27.06 10.07 0.09
N ILE A 526 -26.77 11.18 -0.61
CA ILE A 526 -26.02 11.18 -1.87
C ILE A 526 -24.53 11.47 -1.67
N TYR A 527 -24.07 11.68 -0.43
CA TYR A 527 -22.70 12.15 -0.17
C TYR A 527 -21.69 11.01 0.01
N SER A 528 -22.14 9.75 0.02
CA SER A 528 -21.30 8.55 0.12
C SER A 528 -21.43 7.68 -1.14
N PRO A 529 -20.32 7.14 -1.67
CA PRO A 529 -20.38 6.12 -2.72
C PRO A 529 -21.18 4.89 -2.28
N GLU A 530 -21.06 4.51 -1.01
CA GLU A 530 -21.70 3.33 -0.41
C GLU A 530 -23.23 3.49 -0.34
N TYR A 531 -23.70 4.71 -0.06
CA TYR A 531 -25.13 4.96 0.22
C TYR A 531 -25.87 5.66 -0.92
N CYS A 532 -25.18 6.24 -1.91
CA CYS A 532 -25.83 7.05 -2.94
C CYS A 532 -26.85 6.28 -3.78
N GLN A 533 -26.62 4.99 -4.04
CA GLN A 533 -27.55 4.14 -4.79
C GLN A 533 -28.84 3.87 -4.01
N LYS A 534 -28.77 3.76 -2.68
CA LYS A 534 -29.93 3.59 -1.80
C LYS A 534 -30.93 4.74 -1.95
N CYS A 535 -30.43 5.96 -2.21
CA CYS A 535 -31.28 7.14 -2.37
C CYS A 535 -32.32 6.96 -3.47
N TRP A 536 -31.93 6.39 -4.61
CA TRP A 536 -32.86 6.15 -5.70
C TRP A 536 -33.91 5.10 -5.34
N CYS A 537 -33.49 3.99 -4.73
CA CYS A 537 -34.41 2.96 -4.25
C CYS A 537 -35.44 3.52 -3.26
N CYS A 538 -35.01 4.39 -2.33
CA CYS A 538 -35.92 5.03 -1.38
C CYS A 538 -36.90 5.99 -2.07
N ILE A 539 -36.46 6.76 -3.09
CA ILE A 539 -37.34 7.65 -3.86
C ILE A 539 -38.39 6.84 -4.65
N GLN A 540 -38.00 5.73 -5.27
CA GLN A 540 -38.90 4.84 -6.02
C GLN A 540 -39.89 4.11 -5.10
N GLY A 541 -39.43 3.68 -3.93
CA GLY A 541 -40.22 2.93 -2.96
C GLY A 541 -41.21 3.79 -2.17
N PHE A 542 -41.03 5.11 -2.16
CA PHE A 542 -41.90 6.04 -1.44
C PHE A 542 -43.34 6.04 -2.00
N LYS A 543 -44.34 5.93 -1.11
CA LYS A 543 -45.76 5.82 -1.45
C LYS A 543 -46.62 7.01 -0.99
N GLY A 544 -45.99 8.09 -0.53
CA GLY A 544 -46.66 9.22 0.10
C GLY A 544 -46.40 9.30 1.61
N GLY A 545 -46.81 10.41 2.21
CA GLY A 545 -46.51 10.82 3.58
C GLY A 545 -45.48 11.95 3.64
N HIS A 546 -44.78 12.07 4.76
CA HIS A 546 -43.82 13.14 5.00
C HIS A 546 -42.42 12.77 4.49
N ALA A 547 -41.95 13.50 3.48
CA ALA A 547 -40.60 13.43 2.95
C ALA A 547 -39.74 14.58 3.48
N ILE A 548 -38.64 14.25 4.14
CA ILE A 548 -37.75 15.20 4.80
C ILE A 548 -36.41 15.24 4.06
N PHE A 549 -35.93 16.45 3.75
CA PHE A 549 -34.60 16.70 3.21
C PHE A 549 -33.86 17.63 4.17
N THR A 550 -32.59 17.36 4.47
CA THR A 550 -31.83 18.14 5.47
C THR A 550 -30.57 18.79 4.94
N PHE A 551 -30.17 19.89 5.61
CA PHE A 551 -28.87 20.53 5.39
C PHE A 551 -28.28 21.07 6.72
N PRO A 552 -27.05 20.66 7.08
CA PRO A 552 -26.50 20.88 8.42
C PRO A 552 -26.00 22.30 8.65
N LYS A 553 -25.74 22.66 9.91
CA LYS A 553 -25.16 23.96 10.31
C LYS A 553 -23.75 24.19 9.79
N ARG A 554 -22.91 23.15 9.79
CA ARG A 554 -21.52 23.25 9.34
C ARG A 554 -21.46 23.25 7.80
N ALA A 555 -20.66 24.16 7.24
CA ALA A 555 -20.49 24.29 5.79
C ALA A 555 -20.05 22.97 5.13
N GLY A 556 -20.85 22.46 4.20
CA GLY A 556 -20.57 21.25 3.43
C GLY A 556 -20.17 21.52 1.98
N LYS A 557 -19.68 20.48 1.29
CA LYS A 557 -19.43 20.53 -0.16
C LYS A 557 -20.73 20.59 -0.94
N CYS A 558 -20.77 21.43 -1.98
CA CYS A 558 -21.91 21.63 -2.87
C CYS A 558 -23.24 21.85 -2.12
N SER A 559 -23.39 22.99 -1.44
CA SER A 559 -24.57 23.33 -0.62
C SER A 559 -25.93 23.12 -1.30
N GLY A 560 -26.00 23.28 -2.62
CA GLY A 560 -27.23 23.04 -3.38
C GLY A 560 -27.57 21.57 -3.66
N ALA A 561 -26.71 20.60 -3.37
CA ALA A 561 -26.95 19.19 -3.75
C ALA A 561 -28.16 18.57 -3.04
N ALA A 562 -28.38 18.91 -1.78
CA ALA A 562 -29.56 18.48 -1.01
C ALA A 562 -30.87 18.97 -1.63
N GLN A 563 -30.88 20.19 -2.16
CA GLN A 563 -32.04 20.75 -2.85
C GLN A 563 -32.25 20.11 -4.22
N LYS A 564 -31.16 19.81 -4.97
CA LYS A 564 -31.27 19.10 -6.26
C LYS A 564 -32.01 17.79 -6.12
N ILE A 565 -31.62 16.96 -5.15
CA ILE A 565 -32.27 15.67 -4.95
C ILE A 565 -33.71 15.82 -4.47
N MET A 566 -34.01 16.84 -3.66
CA MET A 566 -35.38 17.19 -3.29
C MET A 566 -36.24 17.54 -4.50
N TYR A 567 -35.77 18.44 -5.37
CA TYR A 567 -36.50 18.84 -6.57
C TYR A 567 -36.72 17.68 -7.55
N LEU A 568 -35.72 16.80 -7.69
CA LEU A 568 -35.81 15.61 -8.52
C LEU A 568 -36.77 14.56 -7.92
N ALA A 569 -36.75 14.35 -6.60
CA ALA A 569 -37.70 13.47 -5.92
C ALA A 569 -39.14 13.98 -6.12
N HIS A 570 -39.38 15.28 -5.90
CA HIS A 570 -40.67 15.91 -6.16
C HIS A 570 -41.13 15.69 -7.62
N ASP A 571 -40.28 15.98 -8.61
CA ASP A 571 -40.64 15.82 -10.03
C ASP A 571 -40.97 14.35 -10.38
N PHE A 572 -40.24 13.40 -9.78
CA PHE A 572 -40.54 11.98 -9.90
C PHE A 572 -41.90 11.62 -9.28
N TRP A 573 -42.17 12.04 -8.06
CA TRP A 573 -43.43 11.76 -7.35
C TRP A 573 -44.64 12.41 -8.02
N LYS A 574 -44.46 13.61 -8.58
CA LYS A 574 -45.45 14.27 -9.44
C LYS A 574 -45.75 13.44 -10.69
N LYS A 575 -44.72 12.94 -11.39
CA LYS A 575 -44.88 12.09 -12.57
C LYS A 575 -45.58 10.76 -12.27
N ASN A 576 -45.42 10.24 -11.05
CA ASN A 576 -46.03 8.98 -10.59
C ASN A 576 -47.35 9.18 -9.84
N ASN A 577 -47.96 10.38 -9.91
CA ASN A 577 -49.27 10.67 -9.31
C ASN A 577 -49.38 10.47 -7.79
N ILE A 578 -48.27 10.57 -7.04
CA ILE A 578 -48.31 10.50 -5.56
C ILE A 578 -48.08 11.85 -4.87
N ASN A 579 -47.94 12.93 -5.65
CA ASN A 579 -47.70 14.27 -5.11
C ASN A 579 -48.85 14.79 -4.23
N SER A 580 -50.11 14.42 -4.53
CA SER A 580 -51.29 14.81 -3.73
C SER A 580 -51.29 14.23 -2.31
N VAL A 581 -50.56 13.14 -2.08
CA VAL A 581 -50.43 12.47 -0.78
C VAL A 581 -49.03 12.66 -0.18
N THR A 582 -48.25 13.62 -0.68
CA THR A 582 -46.86 13.85 -0.28
C THR A 582 -46.69 15.24 0.30
N ASN A 583 -46.14 15.31 1.53
CA ASN A 583 -45.72 16.55 2.15
C ASN A 583 -44.19 16.60 2.16
N ILE A 584 -43.59 17.65 1.60
CA ILE A 584 -42.13 17.79 1.51
C ILE A 584 -41.66 18.91 2.43
N THR A 585 -40.73 18.61 3.32
CA THR A 585 -40.00 19.64 4.09
C THR A 585 -38.50 19.65 3.77
N TYR A 586 -37.95 20.85 3.62
CA TYR A 586 -36.52 21.10 3.60
C TYR A 586 -36.11 21.79 4.90
N ASN A 587 -35.39 21.07 5.76
CA ASN A 587 -34.98 21.56 7.07
C ASN A 587 -33.50 21.90 6.99
N THR A 588 -33.18 23.18 7.13
CA THR A 588 -31.81 23.66 7.03
C THR A 588 -31.46 24.47 8.26
N ALA A 589 -30.24 24.29 8.77
CA ALA A 589 -29.71 25.12 9.84
C ALA A 589 -29.38 26.56 9.38
N GLY A 590 -29.39 26.82 8.06
CA GLY A 590 -29.14 28.15 7.50
C GLY A 590 -30.37 29.06 7.59
N GLY A 591 -30.14 30.37 7.52
CA GLY A 591 -31.19 31.39 7.44
C GLY A 591 -31.66 31.74 6.01
N SER A 592 -31.19 31.02 4.98
CA SER A 592 -31.60 31.24 3.59
C SER A 592 -31.42 29.96 2.77
N LEU A 593 -32.22 29.80 1.69
CA LEU A 593 -32.08 28.66 0.76
C LEU A 593 -30.77 28.72 -0.02
N PHE A 594 -30.26 29.91 -0.31
CA PHE A 594 -29.03 30.06 -1.07
C PHE A 594 -28.31 31.36 -0.69
N GLY A 595 -26.98 31.34 -0.68
CA GLY A 595 -26.17 32.47 -0.20
C GLY A 595 -26.12 33.68 -1.14
N VAL A 596 -26.66 33.59 -2.35
CA VAL A 596 -26.66 34.66 -3.36
C VAL A 596 -28.10 35.11 -3.62
N PRO A 597 -28.46 36.38 -3.34
CA PRO A 597 -29.84 36.85 -3.36
C PRO A 597 -30.62 36.55 -4.64
N LYS A 598 -30.00 36.77 -5.82
CA LYS A 598 -30.63 36.50 -7.13
C LYS A 598 -31.14 35.06 -7.23
N TYR A 599 -30.28 34.09 -6.90
CA TYR A 599 -30.63 32.67 -7.02
C TYR A 599 -31.46 32.19 -5.82
N ALA A 600 -31.30 32.80 -4.64
CA ALA A 600 -32.16 32.54 -3.49
C ALA A 600 -33.63 32.87 -3.79
N ALA A 601 -33.90 34.06 -4.36
CA ALA A 601 -35.24 34.45 -4.78
C ALA A 601 -35.85 33.49 -5.81
N ALA A 602 -35.05 33.05 -6.79
CA ALA A 602 -35.49 32.06 -7.76
C ALA A 602 -35.83 30.70 -7.12
N LEU A 603 -35.02 30.24 -6.17
CA LEU A 603 -35.26 28.97 -5.46
C LEU A 603 -36.45 29.04 -4.52
N VAL A 604 -36.71 30.18 -3.86
CA VAL A 604 -37.93 30.42 -3.08
C VAL A 604 -39.17 30.31 -3.97
N LYS A 605 -39.12 30.89 -5.17
CA LYS A 605 -40.21 30.74 -6.14
C LYS A 605 -40.43 29.26 -6.50
N VAL A 606 -39.35 28.52 -6.80
CA VAL A 606 -39.43 27.09 -7.13
C VAL A 606 -40.00 26.27 -5.97
N THR A 607 -39.66 26.57 -4.70
CA THR A 607 -40.24 25.85 -3.55
C THR A 607 -41.71 26.17 -3.35
N ASN A 608 -42.11 27.44 -3.51
CA ASN A 608 -43.50 27.88 -3.37
C ASN A 608 -44.39 27.27 -4.46
N ASP A 609 -43.96 27.32 -5.72
CA ASP A 609 -44.68 26.75 -6.88
C ASP A 609 -44.91 25.23 -6.75
N ARG A 610 -44.19 24.57 -5.83
CA ARG A 610 -44.21 23.11 -5.60
C ARG A 610 -44.74 22.72 -4.22
N ASN A 611 -45.24 23.66 -3.44
CA ASN A 611 -45.72 23.43 -2.07
C ASN A 611 -44.68 22.73 -1.18
N ILE A 612 -43.40 23.08 -1.34
CA ILE A 612 -42.31 22.58 -0.49
C ILE A 612 -42.15 23.54 0.68
N ILE A 613 -42.29 23.00 1.89
CA ILE A 613 -42.14 23.79 3.12
C ILE A 613 -40.65 23.86 3.47
N VAL A 614 -40.14 25.07 3.69
CA VAL A 614 -38.74 25.30 4.07
C VAL A 614 -38.69 25.76 5.52
N ASN A 615 -38.04 24.96 6.36
CA ASN A 615 -37.81 25.30 7.76
C ASN A 615 -36.35 25.74 7.91
N TYR A 616 -36.16 27.02 8.20
CA TYR A 616 -34.85 27.61 8.46
C TYR A 616 -34.43 27.38 9.91
N GLN A 617 -33.13 27.48 10.15
CA GLN A 617 -32.55 27.41 11.49
C GLN A 617 -32.88 26.12 12.27
N LEU A 618 -33.07 25.00 11.56
CA LEU A 618 -33.27 23.66 12.15
C LEU A 618 -32.16 22.70 11.73
N ASP A 619 -31.38 22.23 12.69
CA ASP A 619 -30.27 21.29 12.48
C ASP A 619 -30.66 19.87 12.87
N LEU A 620 -30.33 18.87 12.06
CA LEU A 620 -30.66 17.47 12.36
C LEU A 620 -29.63 16.90 13.35
N ILE A 621 -30.09 16.40 14.50
CA ILE A 621 -29.20 15.87 15.55
C ILE A 621 -29.36 14.36 15.80
N GLU A 622 -30.52 13.78 15.49
CA GLU A 622 -30.79 12.35 15.69
C GLU A 622 -31.74 11.78 14.63
N VAL A 623 -31.49 10.54 14.25
CA VAL A 623 -32.33 9.75 13.35
C VAL A 623 -32.67 8.41 14.01
N THR A 624 -33.97 8.16 14.19
CA THR A 624 -34.53 6.85 14.54
C THR A 624 -35.24 6.24 13.33
N GLN A 625 -35.81 5.03 13.45
CA GLN A 625 -36.47 4.34 12.34
C GLN A 625 -37.63 5.13 11.70
N HIS A 626 -38.32 5.97 12.47
CA HIS A 626 -39.53 6.68 12.02
C HIS A 626 -39.60 8.17 12.38
N ARG A 627 -38.59 8.70 13.08
CA ARG A 627 -38.57 10.08 13.55
C ARG A 627 -37.19 10.70 13.35
N ALA A 628 -37.18 11.96 12.92
CA ALA A 628 -36.00 12.81 12.82
C ALA A 628 -36.11 13.89 13.91
N VAL A 629 -35.05 14.05 14.70
CA VAL A 629 -34.99 15.05 15.78
C VAL A 629 -34.11 16.21 15.32
N PHE A 630 -34.69 17.40 15.35
CA PHE A 630 -34.04 18.64 15.00
C PHE A 630 -33.80 19.49 16.24
N LEU A 631 -32.75 20.31 16.21
CA LEU A 631 -32.46 21.33 17.19
C LEU A 631 -32.66 22.70 16.54
N ASP A 632 -33.45 23.56 17.17
CA ASP A 632 -33.61 24.95 16.73
C ASP A 632 -32.51 25.87 17.29
N VAL A 633 -32.55 27.15 16.94
CA VAL A 633 -31.61 28.17 17.43
C VAL A 633 -31.72 28.46 18.93
N ASN A 634 -32.84 28.13 19.56
CA ASN A 634 -33.07 28.32 20.99
C ASN A 634 -32.67 27.09 21.82
N GLY A 635 -32.22 26.01 21.17
CA GLY A 635 -31.91 24.74 21.82
C GLY A 635 -33.13 23.86 22.09
N GLN A 636 -34.29 24.19 21.52
CA GLN A 636 -35.50 23.37 21.59
C GLN A 636 -35.43 22.24 20.57
N THR A 637 -35.85 21.04 20.98
CA THR A 637 -35.94 19.87 20.10
C THR A 637 -37.29 19.81 19.39
N ILE A 638 -37.25 19.58 18.08
CA ILE A 638 -38.44 19.39 17.23
C ILE A 638 -38.37 17.99 16.64
N ILE A 639 -39.42 17.20 16.86
CA ILE A 639 -39.49 15.80 16.40
C ILE A 639 -40.45 15.72 15.23
N LEU A 640 -39.94 15.34 14.05
CA LEU A 640 -40.74 15.17 12.84
C LEU A 640 -40.82 13.69 12.45
N PRO A 641 -42.03 13.09 12.33
CA PRO A 641 -42.17 11.77 11.75
C PRO A 641 -41.86 11.80 10.26
N TYR A 642 -41.28 10.74 9.71
CA TYR A 642 -41.01 10.68 8.27
C TYR A 642 -41.35 9.33 7.66
N LYS A 643 -41.71 9.36 6.38
CA LYS A 643 -41.83 8.19 5.50
C LYS A 643 -40.68 8.12 4.49
N PHE A 644 -39.94 9.21 4.34
CA PHE A 644 -38.66 9.29 3.63
C PHE A 644 -37.78 10.37 4.25
N LEU A 645 -36.49 10.08 4.46
CA LEU A 645 -35.51 11.02 4.97
C LEU A 645 -34.25 11.02 4.10
N HIS A 646 -33.89 12.17 3.56
CA HIS A 646 -32.62 12.41 2.88
C HIS A 646 -31.73 13.31 3.73
N VAL A 647 -30.56 12.79 4.11
CA VAL A 647 -29.65 13.46 5.02
C VAL A 647 -28.40 13.97 4.29
N THR A 648 -28.16 15.28 4.43
CA THR A 648 -26.82 15.85 4.20
C THR A 648 -26.03 15.70 5.50
N PRO A 649 -24.94 14.91 5.53
CA PRO A 649 -24.17 14.74 6.76
C PRO A 649 -23.41 16.03 7.10
N ALA A 650 -23.07 16.19 8.38
CA ALA A 650 -22.06 17.15 8.77
C ALA A 650 -20.74 16.82 8.07
N MET A 651 -19.95 17.85 7.74
CA MET A 651 -18.66 17.66 7.06
C MET A 651 -17.56 18.41 7.77
N SER A 652 -16.35 17.88 7.74
CA SER A 652 -15.18 18.47 8.38
C SER A 652 -13.92 18.27 7.55
N PRO A 653 -12.90 19.11 7.72
CA PRO A 653 -11.56 18.80 7.25
C PRO A 653 -11.09 17.43 7.80
N PRO A 654 -10.32 16.65 7.03
CA PRO A 654 -9.76 15.40 7.52
C PRO A 654 -8.90 15.62 8.77
N ARG A 655 -8.96 14.67 9.71
CA ARG A 655 -8.28 14.74 11.01
C ARG A 655 -6.79 15.11 10.92
N CYS A 656 -6.07 14.51 9.97
CA CYS A 656 -4.64 14.79 9.77
C CYS A 656 -4.34 16.26 9.42
N LEU A 657 -5.28 16.97 8.78
CA LEU A 657 -5.19 18.40 8.53
C LEU A 657 -5.67 19.19 9.74
N SER A 658 -6.87 18.89 10.26
CA SER A 658 -7.47 19.69 11.34
C SER A 658 -6.67 19.66 12.65
N GLU A 659 -5.94 18.58 12.92
CA GLU A 659 -5.05 18.49 14.09
C GLU A 659 -3.66 19.10 13.86
N CYS A 660 -3.33 19.48 12.62
CA CYS A 660 -2.07 20.15 12.30
C CYS A 660 -2.23 21.67 12.46
N SER A 661 -2.05 22.18 13.68
CA SER A 661 -2.14 23.62 14.00
C SER A 661 -1.22 24.51 13.16
N GLN A 662 -0.16 23.93 12.57
CA GLN A 662 0.76 24.64 11.68
C GLN A 662 0.18 24.89 10.29
N LEU A 663 -0.75 24.04 9.81
CA LEU A 663 -1.39 24.19 8.49
C LEU A 663 -2.84 24.67 8.57
N ALA A 664 -3.54 24.28 9.63
CA ALA A 664 -4.94 24.62 9.79
C ALA A 664 -5.14 26.00 10.44
N ASP A 665 -6.29 26.62 10.13
CA ASP A 665 -6.88 27.70 10.92
C ASP A 665 -7.65 27.15 12.14
N ASP A 666 -8.22 28.04 12.95
CA ASP A 666 -8.96 27.68 14.17
C ASP A 666 -10.20 26.81 13.89
N SER A 667 -10.69 26.78 12.64
CA SER A 667 -11.80 25.94 12.21
C SER A 667 -11.34 24.60 11.61
N GLY A 668 -10.03 24.32 11.62
CA GLY A 668 -9.42 23.10 11.10
C GLY A 668 -9.20 23.09 9.58
N TYR A 669 -9.50 24.16 8.86
CA TYR A 669 -9.32 24.25 7.41
C TYR A 669 -7.91 24.72 7.08
N LEU A 670 -7.37 24.33 5.92
CA LEU A 670 -6.06 24.80 5.47
C LEU A 670 -6.04 26.33 5.34
N ASP A 671 -5.10 26.97 6.02
CA ASP A 671 -5.01 28.42 6.15
C ASP A 671 -4.29 29.08 4.97
N LEU A 672 -5.07 29.64 4.02
CA LEU A 672 -4.56 30.22 2.80
C LEU A 672 -4.82 31.72 2.71
N ASP A 673 -3.96 32.40 1.94
CA ASP A 673 -4.40 33.61 1.25
C ASP A 673 -5.43 33.21 0.18
N HIS A 674 -6.65 33.75 0.30
CA HIS A 674 -7.76 33.32 -0.55
C HIS A 674 -7.64 33.80 -2.01
N ARG A 675 -6.77 34.76 -2.31
CA ARG A 675 -6.52 35.24 -3.67
C ARG A 675 -5.39 34.47 -4.33
N THR A 676 -4.30 34.19 -3.63
CA THR A 676 -3.13 33.50 -4.23
C THR A 676 -3.20 31.99 -4.10
N LEU A 677 -3.97 31.47 -3.12
CA LEU A 677 -4.05 30.07 -2.72
C LEU A 677 -2.76 29.52 -2.08
N GLN A 678 -1.83 30.42 -1.74
CA GLN A 678 -0.62 30.12 -0.99
C GLN A 678 -0.93 30.07 0.51
N HIS A 679 -0.26 29.19 1.24
CA HIS A 679 -0.40 29.10 2.69
C HIS A 679 0.20 30.35 3.35
N ARG A 680 -0.52 30.92 4.33
CA ARG A 680 -0.13 32.21 4.95
C ARG A 680 1.21 32.17 5.67
N ARG A 681 1.59 31.01 6.19
CA ARG A 681 2.80 30.82 7.01
C ARG A 681 3.93 30.10 6.27
N TYR A 682 3.64 29.44 5.14
CA TYR A 682 4.60 28.59 4.43
C TYR A 682 4.52 28.86 2.93
N SER A 683 5.50 29.59 2.41
CA SER A 683 5.51 30.07 1.02
C SER A 683 5.58 28.93 -0.02
N ASN A 684 6.11 27.78 0.35
CA ASN A 684 6.20 26.58 -0.49
C ASN A 684 4.97 25.66 -0.42
N ILE A 685 3.93 26.04 0.33
CA ILE A 685 2.71 25.25 0.50
C ILE A 685 1.53 25.98 -0.14
N TYR A 686 0.74 25.24 -0.91
CA TYR A 686 -0.46 25.70 -1.57
C TYR A 686 -1.63 24.76 -1.28
N GLY A 687 -2.85 25.21 -1.54
CA GLY A 687 -4.00 24.31 -1.49
C GLY A 687 -5.17 24.75 -2.34
N LEU A 688 -6.09 23.83 -2.60
CA LEU A 688 -7.31 24.11 -3.36
C LEU A 688 -8.45 23.17 -2.99
N GLY A 689 -9.67 23.57 -3.36
CA GLY A 689 -10.87 22.80 -3.13
C GLY A 689 -11.32 22.82 -1.68
N ASP A 690 -12.04 21.75 -1.29
CA ASP A 690 -12.93 21.80 -0.14
C ASP A 690 -12.19 21.88 1.21
N CYS A 691 -10.93 21.43 1.28
CA CYS A 691 -10.12 21.46 2.51
C CYS A 691 -9.61 22.86 2.90
N THR A 692 -9.83 23.87 2.07
CA THR A 692 -9.28 25.24 2.25
C THR A 692 -10.25 26.16 2.97
N ASN A 693 -9.73 27.21 3.61
CA ASN A 693 -10.52 28.26 4.26
C ASN A 693 -10.98 29.38 3.29
N THR A 694 -10.86 29.18 1.98
CA THR A 694 -11.31 30.16 1.00
C THR A 694 -12.80 30.47 1.18
N PRO A 695 -13.24 31.75 1.29
CA PRO A 695 -14.60 32.12 1.66
C PRO A 695 -15.61 32.04 0.51
N ASN A 696 -15.54 31.00 -0.31
CA ASN A 696 -16.45 30.71 -1.43
C ASN A 696 -17.04 29.31 -1.31
N SER A 697 -18.07 29.02 -2.11
CA SER A 697 -18.67 27.70 -2.15
C SER A 697 -17.69 26.62 -2.59
N LYS A 698 -17.63 25.54 -1.80
CA LYS A 698 -16.80 24.35 -2.01
C LYS A 698 -17.40 23.49 -3.14
N THR A 699 -16.95 23.71 -4.38
CA THR A 699 -17.49 23.11 -5.61
C THR A 699 -16.39 22.75 -6.60
N ALA A 700 -16.62 21.74 -7.45
CA ALA A 700 -15.69 21.41 -8.53
C ALA A 700 -15.50 22.56 -9.55
N ALA A 701 -16.49 23.44 -9.70
CA ALA A 701 -16.38 24.65 -10.51
C ALA A 701 -15.37 25.66 -9.93
N ALA A 702 -15.36 25.82 -8.60
CA ALA A 702 -14.33 26.60 -7.92
C ALA A 702 -12.95 25.98 -8.11
N VAL A 703 -12.82 24.65 -7.95
CA VAL A 703 -11.56 23.93 -8.19
C VAL A 703 -11.01 24.17 -9.60
N ALA A 704 -11.88 24.27 -10.62
CA ALA A 704 -11.43 24.56 -11.99
C ALA A 704 -10.65 25.87 -12.09
N LYS A 705 -11.15 26.94 -11.47
CA LYS A 705 -10.46 28.25 -11.48
C LYS A 705 -9.30 28.29 -10.48
N GLN A 706 -9.49 27.74 -9.29
CA GLN A 706 -8.44 27.62 -8.27
C GLN A 706 -7.21 26.87 -8.81
N SER A 707 -7.41 25.76 -9.52
CA SER A 707 -6.30 24.97 -10.09
C SER A 707 -5.45 25.76 -11.09
N ARG A 708 -6.04 26.73 -11.80
CA ARG A 708 -5.28 27.61 -12.71
C ARG A 708 -4.52 28.70 -11.96
N VAL A 709 -5.14 29.33 -10.96
CA VAL A 709 -4.47 30.35 -10.13
C VAL A 709 -3.30 29.73 -9.37
N LEU A 710 -3.53 28.58 -8.72
CA LEU A 710 -2.49 27.83 -8.03
C LEU A 710 -1.37 27.41 -8.97
N GLU A 711 -1.68 26.90 -10.17
CA GLU A 711 -0.66 26.52 -11.16
C GLU A 711 0.28 27.69 -11.50
N LEU A 712 -0.26 28.89 -11.69
CA LEU A 712 0.54 30.07 -12.02
C LEU A 712 1.38 30.51 -10.82
N ASN A 713 0.77 30.63 -9.64
CA ASN A 713 1.44 31.12 -8.45
C ASN A 713 2.49 30.16 -7.91
N LEU A 714 2.20 28.86 -7.89
CA LEU A 714 3.18 27.85 -7.50
C LEU A 714 4.33 27.79 -8.51
N TRP A 715 4.06 28.00 -9.80
CA TRP A 715 5.13 28.13 -10.79
C TRP A 715 5.99 29.37 -10.54
N ASP A 716 5.38 30.53 -10.26
CA ASP A 716 6.12 31.74 -9.89
C ASP A 716 7.01 31.48 -8.66
N THR A 717 6.47 30.87 -7.61
CA THR A 717 7.23 30.51 -6.39
C THR A 717 8.38 29.54 -6.68
N MET A 718 8.18 28.53 -7.53
CA MET A 718 9.24 27.58 -7.91
C MET A 718 10.44 28.26 -8.60
N TYR A 719 10.25 29.45 -9.18
CA TYR A 719 11.30 30.25 -9.81
C TYR A 719 11.65 31.52 -9.00
N GLY A 720 11.30 31.55 -7.71
CA GLY A 720 11.63 32.67 -6.81
C GLY A 720 10.90 33.97 -7.12
N LYS A 721 9.75 33.91 -7.80
CA LYS A 721 8.88 35.06 -8.10
C LYS A 721 7.68 35.10 -7.13
N GLU A 722 7.20 36.31 -6.90
CA GLU A 722 5.98 36.54 -6.11
C GLU A 722 4.72 36.06 -6.87
N PRO A 723 3.71 35.51 -6.16
CA PRO A 723 2.45 35.08 -6.76
C PRO A 723 1.74 36.20 -7.56
N SER A 724 1.62 36.04 -8.88
CA SER A 724 1.05 37.07 -9.75
C SER A 724 -0.46 36.92 -10.02
N ALA A 725 -1.00 35.71 -9.95
CA ALA A 725 -2.39 35.40 -10.26
C ALA A 725 -3.32 35.55 -9.05
N LYS A 726 -4.54 36.05 -9.29
CA LYS A 726 -5.56 36.25 -8.25
C LYS A 726 -6.83 35.47 -8.54
N TYR A 727 -7.30 34.72 -7.55
CA TYR A 727 -8.60 34.09 -7.51
C TYR A 727 -9.65 35.08 -7.01
N ASP A 728 -10.77 35.17 -7.73
CA ASP A 728 -11.87 36.09 -7.46
C ASP A 728 -13.03 35.43 -6.69
N GLY A 729 -12.86 34.18 -6.24
CA GLY A 729 -13.90 33.45 -5.53
C GLY A 729 -14.95 32.81 -6.43
N TYR A 730 -14.70 32.73 -7.75
CA TYR A 730 -15.64 32.11 -8.69
C TYR A 730 -16.11 30.71 -8.24
N GLY A 731 -17.40 30.57 -8.02
CA GLY A 731 -18.07 29.30 -7.78
C GLY A 731 -19.26 29.13 -8.71
N ALA A 732 -19.66 27.87 -8.93
CA ALA A 732 -20.88 27.57 -9.65
C ALA A 732 -21.64 26.40 -9.02
N CYS A 733 -22.97 26.52 -9.00
CA CYS A 733 -23.88 25.47 -8.59
C CYS A 733 -24.95 25.28 -9.68
N PRO A 734 -24.79 24.27 -10.56
CA PRO A 734 -25.85 23.90 -11.49
C PRO A 734 -26.94 23.13 -10.71
N MET A 735 -28.03 23.82 -10.42
CA MET A 735 -29.19 23.36 -9.64
C MET A 735 -30.18 22.68 -10.57
N LEU A 736 -30.21 21.34 -10.57
CA LEU A 736 -31.29 20.61 -11.22
C LEU A 736 -32.58 20.82 -10.45
N THR A 737 -33.59 21.35 -11.13
CA THR A 737 -34.90 21.61 -10.57
C THR A 737 -35.92 20.61 -11.09
N SER A 738 -35.66 19.87 -12.16
CA SER A 738 -36.51 18.75 -12.60
C SER A 738 -35.72 17.76 -13.46
N TYR A 739 -36.35 16.69 -13.93
CA TYR A 739 -35.75 15.81 -14.96
C TYR A 739 -35.68 16.47 -16.34
N LYS A 740 -36.08 17.75 -16.48
CA LYS A 740 -36.08 18.49 -17.73
C LYS A 740 -35.43 19.87 -17.63
N THR A 741 -35.29 20.45 -16.45
CA THR A 741 -34.88 21.85 -16.24
C THR A 741 -33.88 21.99 -15.10
N GLY A 742 -33.11 23.09 -15.15
CA GLY A 742 -32.26 23.52 -14.05
C GLY A 742 -31.95 25.01 -14.09
N ILE A 743 -31.40 25.50 -12.99
CA ILE A 743 -30.91 26.86 -12.75
C ILE A 743 -29.38 26.79 -12.64
N LEU A 744 -28.65 27.73 -13.25
CA LEU A 744 -27.19 27.79 -13.15
C LEU A 744 -26.78 28.99 -12.30
N ALA A 745 -26.47 28.74 -11.03
CA ALA A 745 -25.96 29.77 -10.16
C ALA A 745 -24.44 29.92 -10.33
N GLU A 746 -23.97 31.06 -10.81
CA GLU A 746 -22.54 31.42 -10.87
C GLU A 746 -22.29 32.72 -10.12
N PHE A 747 -21.21 32.80 -9.34
CA PHE A 747 -20.94 33.92 -8.43
C PHE A 747 -19.46 34.03 -8.00
N THR A 748 -19.09 35.16 -7.39
CA THR A 748 -17.74 35.46 -6.83
C THR A 748 -17.77 35.66 -5.30
N TYR A 749 -16.64 36.02 -4.66
CA TYR A 749 -16.54 36.22 -3.19
C TYR A 749 -17.59 37.18 -2.62
N ASP A 750 -17.93 38.25 -3.34
CA ASP A 750 -18.91 39.25 -2.91
C ASP A 750 -20.37 38.78 -3.01
N LYS A 751 -20.61 37.48 -3.25
CA LYS A 751 -21.93 36.91 -3.53
C LYS A 751 -22.63 37.57 -4.73
N LYS A 752 -21.85 38.17 -5.64
CA LYS A 752 -22.34 38.80 -6.87
C LYS A 752 -22.50 37.74 -7.96
N PRO A 753 -23.62 37.74 -8.71
CA PRO A 753 -23.77 36.92 -9.91
C PRO A 753 -22.61 37.12 -10.89
N CYS A 754 -22.21 36.04 -11.56
CA CYS A 754 -21.05 36.00 -12.44
C CYS A 754 -21.36 35.07 -13.63
N GLU A 755 -22.44 35.39 -14.34
CA GLU A 755 -23.10 34.48 -15.30
C GLU A 755 -22.31 34.33 -16.61
N THR A 756 -22.11 33.08 -17.03
CA THR A 756 -21.37 32.72 -18.24
C THR A 756 -22.18 33.00 -19.50
N PHE A 757 -23.48 32.71 -19.49
CA PHE A 757 -24.33 32.83 -20.67
C PHE A 757 -25.06 34.18 -20.75
N PRO A 758 -25.35 34.70 -21.96
CA PRO A 758 -26.01 35.98 -22.17
C PRO A 758 -27.55 35.91 -21.95
N PHE A 759 -27.98 35.11 -20.99
CA PHE A 759 -29.37 34.99 -20.59
C PHE A 759 -29.48 34.84 -19.08
N ASP A 760 -30.62 35.25 -18.51
CA ASP A 760 -30.86 35.09 -17.09
C ASP A 760 -30.83 33.60 -16.68
N GLN A 761 -29.79 33.23 -15.92
CA GLN A 761 -29.52 31.87 -15.48
C GLN A 761 -30.29 31.49 -14.21
N SER A 762 -30.98 32.44 -13.58
CA SER A 762 -31.89 32.19 -12.46
C SER A 762 -33.20 31.51 -12.89
N LYS A 763 -33.50 31.51 -14.19
CA LYS A 763 -34.68 30.84 -14.76
C LYS A 763 -34.44 29.35 -14.99
N GLU A 764 -35.46 28.53 -14.72
CA GLU A 764 -35.45 27.11 -15.04
C GLU A 764 -35.34 26.87 -16.56
N ARG A 765 -34.29 26.17 -17.00
CA ARG A 765 -33.99 25.97 -18.42
C ARG A 765 -33.62 24.54 -18.75
N ARG A 766 -34.09 24.05 -19.90
CA ARG A 766 -33.70 22.74 -20.45
C ARG A 766 -32.23 22.67 -20.80
N SER A 767 -31.67 23.76 -21.34
CA SER A 767 -30.24 23.84 -21.68
C SER A 767 -29.36 23.58 -20.46
N ILE A 768 -29.72 24.09 -19.27
CA ILE A 768 -28.97 23.89 -18.03
C ILE A 768 -29.06 22.44 -17.54
N TYR A 769 -30.21 21.78 -17.72
CA TYR A 769 -30.33 20.35 -17.43
C TYR A 769 -29.37 19.52 -18.29
N TYR A 770 -29.35 19.72 -19.61
CA TYR A 770 -28.43 18.99 -20.51
C TYR A 770 -26.96 19.37 -20.29
N LEU A 771 -26.68 20.64 -19.98
CA LEU A 771 -25.35 21.09 -19.56
C LEU A 771 -24.87 20.28 -18.36
N ASN A 772 -25.70 20.13 -17.33
CA ASN A 772 -25.36 19.36 -16.15
C ASN A 772 -25.26 17.85 -16.41
N LYS A 773 -26.21 17.28 -17.16
CA LYS A 773 -26.33 15.84 -17.38
C LYS A 773 -25.25 15.27 -18.30
N GLU A 774 -24.89 15.98 -19.36
CA GLU A 774 -24.03 15.43 -20.43
C GLU A 774 -22.72 16.24 -20.60
N VAL A 775 -22.80 17.57 -20.64
CA VAL A 775 -21.65 18.41 -20.98
C VAL A 775 -20.66 18.53 -19.82
N LEU A 776 -21.12 18.80 -18.60
CA LEU A 776 -20.25 18.92 -17.44
C LEU A 776 -19.51 17.61 -17.12
N PRO A 777 -20.12 16.41 -17.17
CA PRO A 777 -19.40 15.14 -17.03
C PRO A 777 -18.31 14.95 -18.09
N TYR A 778 -18.58 15.33 -19.34
CA TYR A 778 -17.57 15.27 -20.39
C TYR A 778 -16.40 16.23 -20.11
N ILE A 779 -16.69 17.50 -19.79
CA ILE A 779 -15.67 18.50 -19.41
C ILE A 779 -14.89 17.99 -18.20
N TYR A 780 -15.58 17.39 -17.24
CA TYR A 780 -15.00 16.88 -16.02
C TYR A 780 -13.88 15.86 -16.31
N TRP A 781 -14.24 14.74 -16.96
CA TRP A 781 -13.32 13.63 -17.21
C TRP A 781 -12.26 13.94 -18.25
N ASN A 782 -12.60 14.73 -19.28
CA ASN A 782 -11.71 14.93 -20.43
C ASN A 782 -10.91 16.23 -20.39
N LYS A 783 -11.34 17.21 -19.57
CA LYS A 783 -10.68 18.53 -19.51
C LYS A 783 -10.25 18.89 -18.09
N LEU A 784 -11.15 18.93 -17.11
CA LEU A 784 -10.84 19.40 -15.75
C LEU A 784 -9.82 18.50 -15.04
N ILE A 785 -10.09 17.19 -14.97
CA ILE A 785 -9.12 16.22 -14.41
C ILE A 785 -7.76 16.33 -15.09
N LYS A 786 -7.76 16.52 -16.41
CA LYS A 786 -6.55 16.55 -17.23
C LYS A 786 -5.84 17.91 -17.22
N GLY A 787 -6.22 18.83 -16.31
CA GLY A 787 -5.62 20.15 -16.19
C GLY A 787 -5.86 21.08 -17.39
N LYS A 788 -6.86 20.80 -18.23
CA LYS A 788 -7.18 21.54 -19.48
C LYS A 788 -8.39 22.47 -19.35
N TRP A 789 -9.02 22.56 -18.19
CA TRP A 789 -10.17 23.43 -17.94
C TRP A 789 -9.87 24.44 -16.84
N ASN A 790 -9.96 25.74 -17.17
CA ASN A 790 -9.61 26.85 -16.28
C ASN A 790 -10.87 27.59 -15.73
N GLY A 791 -12.03 26.94 -15.80
CA GLY A 791 -13.33 27.59 -15.59
C GLY A 791 -13.82 28.36 -16.82
N PRO A 792 -15.05 28.88 -16.80
CA PRO A 792 -15.70 29.45 -17.98
C PRO A 792 -15.32 30.91 -18.27
N THR A 793 -14.26 31.45 -17.65
CA THR A 793 -13.93 32.88 -17.79
C THR A 793 -13.66 33.28 -19.25
N THR A 794 -12.88 32.48 -19.99
CA THR A 794 -12.62 32.72 -21.41
C THR A 794 -13.90 32.61 -22.25
N LEU A 795 -14.73 31.61 -21.96
CA LEU A 795 -16.00 31.41 -22.65
C LEU A 795 -16.93 32.61 -22.42
N ARG A 796 -17.10 33.03 -21.16
CA ARG A 796 -17.91 34.18 -20.77
C ARG A 796 -17.49 35.46 -21.48
N LYS A 797 -16.18 35.75 -21.57
CA LYS A 797 -15.68 36.92 -22.32
C LYS A 797 -16.03 36.88 -23.81
N PHE A 798 -16.18 35.69 -24.39
CA PHE A 798 -16.50 35.51 -25.80
C PHE A 798 -18.01 35.56 -26.07
N ILE A 799 -18.82 34.85 -25.27
CA ILE A 799 -20.28 34.72 -25.52
C ILE A 799 -21.14 35.73 -24.76
N ASN A 800 -20.59 36.37 -23.74
CA ASN A 800 -21.25 37.37 -22.93
C ASN A 800 -20.29 38.55 -22.63
N PRO A 801 -19.73 39.22 -23.67
CA PRO A 801 -18.70 40.24 -23.51
C PRO A 801 -19.15 41.46 -22.70
N PHE A 802 -20.46 41.73 -22.69
CA PHE A 802 -21.09 42.83 -21.95
C PHE A 802 -21.75 42.37 -20.64
N GLY A 803 -21.62 41.09 -20.28
CA GLY A 803 -22.13 40.54 -19.03
C GLY A 803 -21.39 41.13 -17.84
N ARG A 804 -22.12 41.78 -16.93
CA ARG A 804 -21.59 42.29 -15.66
C ARG A 804 -21.37 41.16 -14.66
#